data_AF-A0A1Q9EQX4-F1
#
_entry.id   AF-A0A1Q9EQX4-F1
#
_cell.length_a   1.000
_cell.length_b   1.000
_cell.length_c   1.000
_cell.angle_alpha   90.00
_cell.angle_beta   90.00
_cell.angle_gamma   90.00
#
_symmetry.space_group_name_H-M   'P 1'
#
loop_
_entity.id
_entity.type
_entity.pdbx_description
1 polymer ?
#
loop_
_entity_poly.entity_id
_entity_poly.type
_entity_poly.pdbx_seq_one_letter_code
_entity_poly.pdbx_strand_id
1 'polypeptide(L)'
;MHAASRAGASSSRFLARLLELPRPAHNQKVEELVFPKLSSWQQSPGPISRLLKDLRSQRRPDLVCQLMEVLHADGRIKLGRAHYSSGLSACAAANQWQLALHLFHTMPGAHVVADVISYSATISSFEKAGQWQLALELFDAMPSATLTPDVIIYNTTISSCEKGGQWQLALHLFHTLPTAKLTPDVITYNAAISSCQKKSQWQLALHLFHTMPSASIVPSIVSYSAAISSCDWVREGDGQWPLALQLFRSIAEEKLIPNIVSYGALINACGKSAEWRLSLLCHHDYQPHRHRVTIIVVFYIFDVAIISMVIISVIATSIVTIISILRTFTIDELSPNVISYNAAISSCEKSTAWEWSLHLLNAMPTSKLAPNVISYNAAISSCEKGEEWPSSLALFCAMPENQLVPNITSYNATISSLAAGAQWQMALHLFSEMPDTEPGKNLNIGYNATVTSCENGEQWQLALFVFHSMPQAKLIPDVSSYSTAISALETDGQWQLAIDFLDAMAKQSLPRDVIIFNAAISACEKGAQWQIGLHLFDSIHMTSLTPDVISFNAAMSACGPANWRLALHLFHAMPSANVKPSLASYNAILDAACHRSAGYTLFLQALHANFYEHLLHKGSTTLDLREMSPGSALLAVKWWLSVVLPALLHPQRRQICTIVTGRSRPCWRKSDLQALVKDLLQRRKIVAKVMPGNRGSVELHLNREDLRSPRPPDGQEKVRRQSSKDLNTQLFSQGWEEASKDGKDAMGAEVERAKKYCQVIRAICHTQVGKVRIGQKKAHIKEIQVNGGSTADKVDFAMGLFEKEVKVEDVFTQDEMIDIIGTTKGKGFNGVVTRWGVTRLTRKTHRGLRKVACIGSWHPARVAFQVPRSGQRGYHHRTEINKKIYRVGKSLKDDANNACTENDLTEKAITPMGGFSHYGEVREDWIMLKGTVMGPRKRLITMRKSLLPQVTRKALEKVTLKFIDTSSKFGHGRFQTSDEKAKFYGTAAKKAKTEAKEDA
;
A
#
# COMPACT_ATOMS: atom_id res chain seq x y z
N MET A 1 67.17 10.99 -40.37
CA MET A 1 66.14 11.39 -39.38
C MET A 1 65.43 12.71 -39.68
N HIS A 2 65.99 13.67 -40.45
CA HIS A 2 65.30 14.93 -40.76
C HIS A 2 64.26 14.91 -41.91
N ALA A 3 64.25 13.90 -42.79
CA ALA A 3 63.25 13.79 -43.85
C ALA A 3 61.89 13.23 -43.37
N ALA A 4 61.88 12.43 -42.29
CA ALA A 4 60.66 11.84 -41.74
C ALA A 4 59.79 12.85 -40.97
N SER A 5 60.38 13.90 -40.39
CA SER A 5 59.63 14.91 -39.62
C SER A 5 58.88 15.92 -40.50
N ARG A 6 59.40 16.25 -41.70
CA ARG A 6 58.71 17.13 -42.67
C ARG A 6 57.51 16.46 -43.34
N ALA A 7 57.57 15.14 -43.58
CA ALA A 7 56.45 14.39 -44.16
C ALA A 7 55.24 14.31 -43.20
N GLY A 8 55.48 14.10 -41.90
CA GLY A 8 54.43 14.05 -40.86
C GLY A 8 53.67 15.36 -40.65
N ALA A 9 54.37 16.51 -40.78
CA ALA A 9 53.75 17.84 -40.66
C ALA A 9 52.86 18.23 -41.86
N SER A 10 53.10 17.65 -43.05
CA SER A 10 52.27 17.90 -44.23
C SER A 10 50.92 17.17 -44.17
N SER A 11 50.91 15.97 -43.59
CA SER A 11 49.72 15.12 -43.45
C SER A 11 48.76 15.63 -42.38
N SER A 12 49.27 16.18 -41.27
CA SER A 12 48.44 16.77 -40.21
C SER A 12 47.77 18.08 -40.63
N ARG A 13 48.47 18.92 -41.40
CA ARG A 13 47.87 20.15 -41.99
C ARG A 13 46.81 19.83 -43.04
N PHE A 14 47.02 18.79 -43.84
CA PHE A 14 46.04 18.32 -44.82
C PHE A 14 44.77 17.81 -44.13
N LEU A 15 44.91 17.01 -43.08
CA LEU A 15 43.79 16.52 -42.29
C LEU A 15 43.03 17.65 -41.60
N ALA A 16 43.73 18.64 -41.03
CA ALA A 16 43.09 19.81 -40.41
C ALA A 16 42.22 20.59 -41.40
N ARG A 17 42.72 20.87 -42.62
CA ARG A 17 41.94 21.54 -43.67
C ARG A 17 40.74 20.74 -44.15
N LEU A 18 40.85 19.41 -44.19
CA LEU A 18 39.73 18.52 -44.51
C LEU A 18 38.65 18.56 -43.41
N LEU A 19 39.05 18.63 -42.14
CA LEU A 19 38.12 18.73 -41.01
C LEU A 19 37.41 20.08 -40.92
N GLU A 20 37.98 21.17 -41.45
CA GLU A 20 37.38 22.52 -41.51
C GLU A 20 36.20 22.63 -42.49
N LEU A 21 35.98 21.64 -43.36
CA LEU A 21 34.87 21.65 -44.32
C LEU A 21 33.49 21.52 -43.64
N PRO A 22 32.46 22.27 -44.09
CA PRO A 22 31.11 22.26 -43.52
C PRO A 22 30.41 20.90 -43.67
N ARG A 23 29.33 20.68 -42.91
CA ARG A 23 28.50 19.46 -42.97
C ARG A 23 27.18 19.73 -43.71
N PRO A 24 26.91 19.11 -44.89
CA PRO A 24 27.81 18.32 -45.75
C PRO A 24 28.72 19.22 -46.62
N ALA A 25 29.91 18.72 -46.99
CA ALA A 25 30.83 19.46 -47.85
C ALA A 25 30.43 19.29 -49.33
N HIS A 26 30.72 20.28 -50.18
CA HIS A 26 30.51 20.14 -51.64
C HIS A 26 31.64 19.29 -52.24
N ASN A 27 31.30 18.33 -53.11
CA ASN A 27 32.27 17.41 -53.73
C ASN A 27 33.40 18.14 -54.47
N GLN A 28 33.11 19.29 -55.10
CA GLN A 28 34.10 20.14 -55.77
C GLN A 28 35.22 20.65 -54.84
N LYS A 29 34.88 21.04 -53.59
CA LYS A 29 35.88 21.52 -52.61
C LYS A 29 36.75 20.39 -52.08
N VAL A 30 36.21 19.17 -52.03
CA VAL A 30 36.97 17.96 -51.67
C VAL A 30 37.92 17.58 -52.82
N GLU A 31 37.45 17.66 -54.07
CA GLU A 31 38.26 17.46 -55.28
C GLU A 31 39.46 18.42 -55.34
N GLU A 32 39.24 19.73 -55.15
CA GLU A 32 40.30 20.75 -55.16
C GLU A 32 41.42 20.45 -54.15
N LEU A 33 41.07 19.96 -52.96
CA LEU A 33 42.02 19.61 -51.91
C LEU A 33 42.75 18.29 -52.19
N VAL A 34 42.09 17.34 -52.83
CA VAL A 34 42.63 16.00 -53.12
C VAL A 34 43.52 15.98 -54.37
N PHE A 35 43.22 16.82 -55.37
CA PHE A 35 43.91 16.84 -56.67
C PHE A 35 45.45 16.87 -56.60
N PRO A 36 46.08 17.68 -55.72
CA PRO A 36 47.55 17.74 -55.60
C PRO A 36 48.21 16.47 -55.04
N LYS A 37 47.43 15.59 -54.39
CA LYS A 37 47.93 14.37 -53.72
C LYS A 37 47.69 13.10 -54.53
N LEU A 38 46.84 13.14 -55.56
CA LEU A 38 46.48 11.99 -56.40
C LEU A 38 47.69 11.27 -57.00
N SER A 39 48.67 12.01 -57.54
CA SER A 39 49.89 11.43 -58.13
C SER A 39 50.73 10.65 -57.10
N SER A 40 50.78 11.13 -55.84
CA SER A 40 51.50 10.45 -54.74
C SER A 40 50.78 9.19 -54.25
N TRP A 41 49.45 9.19 -54.32
CA TRP A 41 48.61 8.07 -53.90
C TRP A 41 48.52 6.97 -54.95
N GLN A 42 48.72 7.32 -56.23
CA GLN A 42 48.85 6.35 -57.31
C GLN A 42 50.10 5.48 -57.17
N GLN A 43 51.21 6.04 -56.68
CA GLN A 43 52.47 5.29 -56.45
C GLN A 43 52.43 4.43 -55.17
N SER A 44 51.64 4.81 -54.16
CA SER A 44 51.48 4.02 -52.93
C SER A 44 50.07 4.18 -52.33
N PRO A 45 49.30 3.08 -52.14
CA PRO A 45 47.93 3.14 -51.60
C PRO A 45 47.86 3.25 -50.06
N GLY A 46 48.99 3.07 -49.36
CA GLY A 46 49.07 3.12 -47.90
C GLY A 46 48.63 4.45 -47.23
N PRO A 47 48.91 5.63 -47.80
CA PRO A 47 48.45 6.93 -47.27
C PRO A 47 46.92 7.07 -47.27
N ILE A 48 46.20 6.53 -48.27
CA ILE A 48 44.73 6.56 -48.33
C ILE A 48 44.15 5.77 -47.16
N SER A 49 44.67 4.56 -46.93
CA SER A 49 44.23 3.71 -45.81
C SER A 49 44.50 4.35 -44.43
N ARG A 50 45.58 5.11 -44.27
CA ARG A 50 45.84 5.87 -43.02
C ARG A 50 44.86 7.03 -42.88
N LEU A 51 44.63 7.80 -43.94
CA LEU A 51 43.67 8.91 -43.94
C LEU A 51 42.25 8.45 -43.60
N LEU A 52 41.80 7.32 -44.15
CA LEU A 52 40.50 6.73 -43.82
C LEU A 52 40.42 6.29 -42.35
N LYS A 53 41.51 5.75 -41.77
CA LYS A 53 41.60 5.44 -40.34
C LYS A 53 41.59 6.69 -39.46
N ASP A 54 42.24 7.75 -39.89
CA ASP A 54 42.26 9.03 -39.16
C ASP A 54 40.89 9.73 -39.23
N LEU A 55 40.19 9.67 -40.36
CA LEU A 55 38.82 10.18 -40.49
C LEU A 55 37.82 9.35 -39.67
N ARG A 56 38.06 8.04 -39.54
CA ARG A 56 37.31 7.16 -38.63
C ARG A 56 37.47 7.57 -37.17
N SER A 57 38.69 7.87 -36.71
CA SER A 57 38.91 8.30 -35.32
C SER A 57 38.24 9.64 -35.01
N GLN A 58 38.11 10.51 -36.02
CA GLN A 58 37.44 11.81 -35.94
C GLN A 58 35.90 11.75 -36.15
N ARG A 59 35.31 10.55 -36.33
CA ARG A 59 33.87 10.33 -36.56
C ARG A 59 33.27 11.18 -37.69
N ARG A 60 33.98 11.36 -38.80
CA ARG A 60 33.48 12.05 -40.01
C ARG A 60 33.25 11.08 -41.19
N PRO A 61 32.16 10.29 -41.18
CA PRO A 61 31.86 9.33 -42.25
C PRO A 61 31.44 10.03 -43.56
N ASP A 62 30.85 11.22 -43.48
CA ASP A 62 30.37 11.98 -44.64
C ASP A 62 31.53 12.30 -45.60
N LEU A 63 32.66 12.75 -45.05
CA LEU A 63 33.88 13.00 -45.83
C LEU A 63 34.51 11.71 -46.35
N VAL A 64 34.38 10.61 -45.61
CA VAL A 64 34.91 9.32 -46.05
C VAL A 64 34.15 8.85 -47.29
N CYS A 65 32.83 9.00 -47.30
CA CYS A 65 31.99 8.66 -48.45
C CYS A 65 32.27 9.58 -49.64
N GLN A 66 32.30 10.90 -49.41
CA GLN A 66 32.60 11.88 -50.46
C GLN A 66 34.01 11.70 -51.04
N LEU A 67 35.02 11.44 -50.20
CA LEU A 67 36.37 11.15 -50.64
C LEU A 67 36.41 9.87 -51.49
N MET A 68 35.67 8.84 -51.11
CA MET A 68 35.61 7.59 -51.88
C MET A 68 34.87 7.76 -53.21
N GLU A 69 33.79 8.55 -53.25
CA GLU A 69 33.06 8.87 -54.49
C GLU A 69 33.93 9.68 -55.46
N VAL A 70 34.64 10.70 -54.95
CA VAL A 70 35.59 11.51 -55.73
C VAL A 70 36.73 10.64 -56.27
N LEU A 71 37.28 9.74 -55.45
CA LEU A 71 38.33 8.81 -55.88
C LEU A 71 37.83 7.75 -56.88
N HIS A 72 36.54 7.38 -56.82
CA HIS A 72 35.92 6.47 -57.77
C HIS A 72 35.63 7.16 -59.12
N ALA A 73 35.13 8.39 -59.10
CA ALA A 73 34.79 9.18 -60.29
C ALA A 73 36.02 9.57 -61.14
N ASP A 74 37.17 9.84 -60.50
CA ASP A 74 38.41 10.20 -61.20
C ASP A 74 39.08 9.00 -61.92
N GLY A 75 38.78 7.75 -61.52
CA GLY A 75 39.20 6.51 -62.20
C GLY A 75 40.72 6.20 -62.21
N ARG A 76 41.59 7.14 -61.79
CA ARG A 76 43.06 7.00 -61.76
C ARG A 76 43.57 6.13 -60.62
N ILE A 77 42.77 5.94 -59.57
CA ILE A 77 43.11 5.14 -58.38
C ILE A 77 42.10 3.99 -58.27
N LYS A 78 42.59 2.74 -58.36
CA LYS A 78 41.75 1.55 -58.14
C LYS A 78 41.53 1.35 -56.64
N LEU A 79 40.33 1.68 -56.17
CA LEU A 79 39.92 1.43 -54.79
C LEU A 79 39.81 -0.09 -54.54
N GLY A 80 40.74 -0.65 -53.78
CA GLY A 80 40.68 -2.04 -53.35
C GLY A 80 39.75 -2.31 -52.15
N ARG A 81 39.56 -3.60 -51.84
CA ARG A 81 38.73 -4.13 -50.73
C ARG A 81 39.01 -3.47 -49.37
N ALA A 82 40.28 -3.23 -49.05
CA ALA A 82 40.69 -2.63 -47.77
C ALA A 82 40.19 -1.19 -47.56
N HIS A 83 40.00 -0.42 -48.65
CA HIS A 83 39.50 0.95 -48.58
C HIS A 83 37.99 0.97 -48.30
N TYR A 84 37.22 0.12 -48.99
CA TYR A 84 35.79 -0.04 -48.74
C TYR A 84 35.52 -0.59 -47.34
N SER A 85 36.25 -1.61 -46.89
CA SER A 85 36.15 -2.11 -45.51
C SER A 85 36.45 -1.03 -44.47
N SER A 86 37.48 -0.20 -44.69
CA SER A 86 37.81 0.92 -43.79
C SER A 86 36.73 2.00 -43.78
N GLY A 87 36.13 2.31 -44.94
CA GLY A 87 35.04 3.27 -45.06
C GLY A 87 33.74 2.79 -44.43
N LEU A 88 33.36 1.54 -44.65
CA LEU A 88 32.21 0.91 -44.02
C LEU A 88 32.37 0.83 -42.50
N SER A 89 33.57 0.50 -42.01
CA SER A 89 33.89 0.52 -40.58
C SER A 89 33.84 1.94 -39.97
N ALA A 90 34.20 2.97 -40.74
CA ALA A 90 34.06 4.36 -40.32
C ALA A 90 32.58 4.78 -40.21
N CYS A 91 31.74 4.38 -41.17
CA CYS A 91 30.29 4.60 -41.13
C CYS A 91 29.63 3.87 -39.95
N ALA A 92 30.03 2.63 -39.71
CA ALA A 92 29.61 1.86 -38.54
C ALA A 92 30.05 2.50 -37.21
N ALA A 93 31.20 3.19 -37.15
CA ALA A 93 31.64 3.91 -35.94
C ALA A 93 30.83 5.20 -35.69
N ALA A 94 30.29 5.81 -36.74
CA ALA A 94 29.58 7.09 -36.69
C ALA A 94 28.05 6.97 -36.72
N ASN A 95 27.51 5.74 -36.72
CA ASN A 95 26.08 5.43 -36.73
C ASN A 95 25.29 5.97 -37.94
N GLN A 96 25.96 6.09 -39.09
CA GLN A 96 25.35 6.56 -40.34
C GLN A 96 25.12 5.37 -41.28
N TRP A 97 24.00 4.67 -41.10
CA TRP A 97 23.68 3.44 -41.85
C TRP A 97 23.35 3.70 -43.34
N GLN A 98 22.76 4.86 -43.65
CA GLN A 98 22.41 5.25 -45.03
C GLN A 98 23.66 5.37 -45.91
N LEU A 99 24.70 6.01 -45.37
CA LEU A 99 25.99 6.14 -46.04
C LEU A 99 26.72 4.80 -46.16
N ALA A 100 26.61 3.92 -45.16
CA ALA A 100 27.17 2.57 -45.23
C ALA A 100 26.49 1.73 -46.33
N LEU A 101 25.17 1.82 -46.47
CA LEU A 101 24.40 1.15 -47.52
C LEU A 101 24.78 1.69 -48.91
N HIS A 102 24.93 3.02 -49.04
CA HIS A 102 25.39 3.66 -50.28
C HIS A 102 26.79 3.16 -50.68
N LEU A 103 27.75 3.16 -49.74
CA LEU A 103 29.09 2.64 -49.99
C LEU A 103 29.10 1.14 -50.32
N PHE A 104 28.17 0.35 -49.80
CA PHE A 104 28.05 -1.06 -50.11
C PHE A 104 27.50 -1.28 -51.53
N HIS A 105 26.48 -0.53 -51.94
CA HIS A 105 25.91 -0.59 -53.30
C HIS A 105 26.87 -0.07 -54.38
N THR A 106 27.85 0.76 -54.04
CA THR A 106 28.87 1.24 -54.99
C THR A 106 30.02 0.24 -55.19
N MET A 107 30.17 -0.79 -54.35
CA MET A 107 31.23 -1.81 -54.50
C MET A 107 31.15 -2.62 -55.80
N PRO A 108 29.97 -3.13 -56.23
CA PRO A 108 29.82 -3.82 -57.51
C PRO A 108 30.15 -2.93 -58.72
N GLY A 109 29.77 -1.65 -58.68
CA GLY A 109 30.08 -0.66 -59.71
C GLY A 109 31.59 -0.35 -59.84
N ALA A 110 32.34 -0.53 -58.75
CA ALA A 110 33.80 -0.43 -58.72
C ALA A 110 34.52 -1.77 -59.03
N HIS A 111 33.79 -2.82 -59.44
CA HIS A 111 34.29 -4.18 -59.66
C HIS A 111 34.98 -4.79 -58.43
N VAL A 112 34.56 -4.42 -57.21
CA VAL A 112 35.06 -4.97 -55.95
C VAL A 112 34.04 -5.96 -55.39
N VAL A 113 34.42 -7.23 -55.28
CA VAL A 113 33.60 -8.26 -54.64
C VAL A 113 33.55 -8.00 -53.13
N ALA A 114 32.33 -7.90 -52.58
CA ALA A 114 32.09 -7.79 -51.14
C ALA A 114 32.54 -9.06 -50.41
N ASP A 115 33.21 -8.89 -49.27
CA ASP A 115 33.69 -9.97 -48.41
C ASP A 115 32.90 -10.01 -47.09
N VAL A 116 33.15 -11.06 -46.28
CA VAL A 116 32.55 -11.26 -44.95
C VAL A 116 32.73 -10.02 -44.05
N ILE A 117 33.85 -9.31 -44.17
CA ILE A 117 34.14 -8.09 -43.39
C ILE A 117 33.27 -6.91 -43.85
N SER A 118 32.99 -6.78 -45.14
CA SER A 118 32.12 -5.73 -45.68
C SER A 118 30.66 -5.95 -45.26
N TYR A 119 30.19 -7.19 -45.25
CA TYR A 119 28.88 -7.57 -44.71
C TYR A 119 28.80 -7.35 -43.19
N SER A 120 29.82 -7.75 -42.41
CA SER A 120 29.79 -7.54 -40.96
C SER A 120 29.82 -6.06 -40.56
N ALA A 121 30.58 -5.22 -41.28
CA ALA A 121 30.66 -3.79 -41.04
C ALA A 121 29.33 -3.07 -41.37
N THR A 122 28.66 -3.45 -42.45
CA THR A 122 27.33 -2.92 -42.82
C THR A 122 26.26 -3.36 -41.82
N ILE A 123 26.21 -4.65 -41.48
CA ILE A 123 25.29 -5.19 -40.45
C ILE A 123 25.51 -4.50 -39.09
N SER A 124 26.76 -4.26 -38.68
CA SER A 124 27.05 -3.52 -37.44
C SER A 124 26.61 -2.06 -37.49
N SER A 125 26.60 -1.44 -38.68
CA SER A 125 26.04 -0.09 -38.85
C SER A 125 24.51 -0.08 -38.68
N PHE A 126 23.80 -1.10 -39.18
CA PHE A 126 22.35 -1.25 -38.96
C PHE A 126 22.02 -1.59 -37.51
N GLU A 127 22.82 -2.44 -36.88
CA GLU A 127 22.73 -2.78 -35.46
C GLU A 127 22.78 -1.53 -34.59
N LYS A 128 23.69 -0.59 -34.83
CA LYS A 128 23.76 0.67 -34.05
C LYS A 128 22.62 1.65 -34.36
N ALA A 129 22.07 1.58 -35.57
CA ALA A 129 20.94 2.39 -35.99
C ALA A 129 19.57 1.78 -35.65
N GLY A 130 19.52 0.54 -35.12
CA GLY A 130 18.29 -0.17 -34.80
C GLY A 130 17.49 -0.69 -36.00
N GLN A 131 18.09 -0.69 -37.19
CA GLN A 131 17.45 -1.10 -38.46
C GLN A 131 17.56 -2.62 -38.68
N TRP A 132 16.83 -3.40 -37.89
CA TRP A 132 16.92 -4.87 -37.90
C TRP A 132 16.43 -5.53 -39.19
N GLN A 133 15.49 -4.91 -39.92
CA GLN A 133 14.94 -5.44 -41.18
C GLN A 133 16.01 -5.51 -42.27
N LEU A 134 16.70 -4.38 -42.51
CA LEU A 134 17.79 -4.29 -43.49
C LEU A 134 18.98 -5.20 -43.12
N ALA A 135 19.23 -5.41 -41.83
CA ALA A 135 20.25 -6.34 -41.37
C ALA A 135 19.91 -7.80 -41.73
N LEU A 136 18.64 -8.21 -41.61
CA LEU A 136 18.18 -9.55 -41.99
C LEU A 136 18.19 -9.74 -43.51
N GLU A 137 17.73 -8.74 -44.28
CA GLU A 137 17.78 -8.79 -45.74
C GLU A 137 19.20 -9.01 -46.27
N LEU A 138 20.19 -8.31 -45.70
CA LEU A 138 21.59 -8.49 -46.07
C LEU A 138 22.19 -9.81 -45.57
N PHE A 139 21.71 -10.34 -44.45
CA PHE A 139 22.08 -11.67 -43.96
C PHE A 139 21.58 -12.77 -44.91
N ASP A 140 20.31 -12.69 -45.34
CA ASP A 140 19.70 -13.63 -46.28
C ASP A 140 20.29 -13.52 -47.70
N ALA A 141 20.85 -12.36 -48.05
CA ALA A 141 21.55 -12.17 -49.31
C ALA A 141 22.96 -12.82 -49.35
N MET A 142 23.59 -13.12 -48.21
CA MET A 142 24.97 -13.67 -48.18
C MET A 142 25.13 -15.04 -48.88
N PRO A 143 24.25 -16.03 -48.67
CA PRO A 143 24.35 -17.31 -49.37
C PRO A 143 24.24 -17.16 -50.90
N SER A 144 23.43 -16.20 -51.38
CA SER A 144 23.30 -15.90 -52.81
C SER A 144 24.59 -15.32 -53.40
N ALA A 145 25.43 -14.70 -52.57
CA ALA A 145 26.77 -14.21 -52.92
C ALA A 145 27.87 -15.26 -52.73
N THR A 146 27.54 -16.55 -52.52
CA THR A 146 28.47 -17.67 -52.25
C THR A 146 29.33 -17.53 -50.98
N LEU A 147 28.93 -16.67 -50.04
CA LEU A 147 29.62 -16.47 -48.77
C LEU A 147 28.94 -17.25 -47.65
N THR A 148 29.72 -17.96 -46.84
CA THR A 148 29.23 -18.61 -45.62
C THR A 148 29.28 -17.61 -44.45
N PRO A 149 28.16 -17.33 -43.76
CA PRO A 149 28.16 -16.47 -42.58
C PRO A 149 29.06 -17.07 -41.49
N ASP A 150 29.85 -16.22 -40.83
CA ASP A 150 30.66 -16.60 -39.67
C ASP A 150 29.92 -16.32 -38.36
N VAL A 151 30.50 -16.77 -37.24
CA VAL A 151 29.92 -16.56 -35.89
C VAL A 151 29.76 -15.06 -35.59
N ILE A 152 30.64 -14.20 -36.11
CA ILE A 152 30.61 -12.76 -35.91
C ILE A 152 29.35 -12.15 -36.57
N ILE A 153 29.03 -12.54 -37.79
CA ILE A 153 27.83 -12.06 -38.50
C ILE A 153 26.55 -12.56 -37.83
N TYR A 154 26.51 -13.80 -37.36
CA TYR A 154 25.38 -14.27 -36.54
C TYR A 154 25.23 -13.42 -35.27
N ASN A 155 26.33 -13.11 -34.56
CA ASN A 155 26.30 -12.30 -33.35
C ASN A 155 25.80 -10.86 -33.62
N THR A 156 26.27 -10.20 -34.67
CA THR A 156 25.83 -8.84 -35.02
C THR A 156 24.38 -8.82 -35.49
N THR A 157 23.93 -9.85 -36.20
CA THR A 157 22.54 -9.96 -36.68
C THR A 157 21.58 -10.24 -35.51
N ILE A 158 21.94 -11.14 -34.58
CA ILE A 158 21.18 -11.39 -33.35
C ILE A 158 21.12 -10.12 -32.48
N SER A 159 22.22 -9.37 -32.34
CA SER A 159 22.21 -8.09 -31.60
C SER A 159 21.40 -7.00 -32.31
N SER A 160 21.34 -7.00 -33.64
CA SER A 160 20.44 -6.11 -34.38
C SER A 160 18.97 -6.44 -34.10
N CYS A 161 18.60 -7.72 -34.06
CA CYS A 161 17.26 -8.20 -33.69
C CYS A 161 16.93 -7.86 -32.22
N GLU A 162 17.91 -7.96 -31.32
CA GLU A 162 17.82 -7.55 -29.93
C GLU A 162 17.47 -6.06 -29.81
N LYS A 163 18.12 -5.18 -30.57
CA LYS A 163 17.79 -3.74 -30.58
C LYS A 163 16.46 -3.43 -31.26
N GLY A 164 16.06 -4.22 -32.25
CA GLY A 164 14.73 -4.21 -32.86
C GLY A 164 13.61 -4.78 -31.99
N GLY A 165 13.95 -5.43 -30.87
CA GLY A 165 12.98 -6.08 -29.97
C GLY A 165 12.34 -7.35 -30.55
N GLN A 166 12.93 -7.95 -31.59
CA GLN A 166 12.43 -9.14 -32.29
C GLN A 166 13.06 -10.42 -31.72
N TRP A 167 12.63 -10.83 -30.53
CA TRP A 167 13.20 -11.99 -29.83
C TRP A 167 12.98 -13.32 -30.55
N GLN A 168 11.85 -13.50 -31.25
CA GLN A 168 11.54 -14.75 -31.97
C GLN A 168 12.53 -15.02 -33.11
N LEU A 169 12.84 -13.99 -33.89
CA LEU A 169 13.82 -14.06 -34.98
C LEU A 169 15.24 -14.26 -34.42
N ALA A 170 15.57 -13.60 -33.31
CA ALA A 170 16.84 -13.80 -32.62
C ALA A 170 17.03 -15.25 -32.15
N LEU A 171 15.99 -15.89 -31.59
CA LEU A 171 16.03 -17.30 -31.20
C LEU A 171 16.06 -18.24 -32.40
N HIS A 172 15.33 -17.93 -33.46
CA HIS A 172 15.39 -18.69 -34.71
C HIS A 172 16.83 -18.72 -35.25
N LEU A 173 17.47 -17.55 -35.37
CA LEU A 173 18.87 -17.45 -35.79
C LEU A 173 19.81 -18.22 -34.85
N PHE A 174 19.58 -18.15 -33.54
CA PHE A 174 20.34 -18.92 -32.56
C PHE A 174 20.24 -20.43 -32.77
N HIS A 175 19.03 -20.96 -33.06
CA HIS A 175 18.84 -22.39 -33.33
C HIS A 175 19.40 -22.83 -34.70
N THR A 176 19.54 -21.91 -35.66
CA THR A 176 20.17 -22.21 -36.96
C THR A 176 21.70 -22.34 -36.90
N LEU A 177 22.36 -21.77 -35.88
CA LEU A 177 23.83 -21.81 -35.74
C LEU A 177 24.41 -23.25 -35.71
N PRO A 178 23.90 -24.18 -34.87
CA PRO A 178 24.36 -25.57 -34.89
C PRO A 178 24.12 -26.28 -36.22
N THR A 179 23.02 -25.97 -36.92
CA THR A 179 22.72 -26.55 -38.24
C THR A 179 23.69 -26.09 -39.32
N ALA A 180 24.25 -24.89 -39.16
CA ALA A 180 25.33 -24.35 -39.99
C ALA A 180 26.73 -24.87 -39.60
N LYS A 181 26.82 -25.84 -38.67
CA LYS A 181 28.07 -26.39 -38.11
C LYS A 181 28.95 -25.35 -37.38
N LEU A 182 28.33 -24.29 -36.86
CA LEU A 182 29.00 -23.26 -36.08
C LEU A 182 28.70 -23.44 -34.59
N THR A 183 29.72 -23.26 -33.74
CA THR A 183 29.54 -23.32 -32.28
C THR A 183 29.21 -21.94 -31.74
N PRO A 184 28.08 -21.76 -31.02
CA PRO A 184 27.73 -20.48 -30.40
C PRO A 184 28.77 -20.10 -29.35
N ASP A 185 29.10 -18.81 -29.27
CA ASP A 185 30.04 -18.27 -28.28
C ASP A 185 29.30 -17.55 -27.13
N VAL A 186 30.05 -17.07 -26.13
CA VAL A 186 29.48 -16.33 -24.99
C VAL A 186 28.70 -15.09 -25.46
N ILE A 187 29.12 -14.45 -26.55
CA ILE A 187 28.48 -13.26 -27.11
C ILE A 187 27.14 -13.61 -27.73
N THR A 188 27.05 -14.75 -28.45
CA THR A 188 25.80 -15.25 -29.04
C THR A 188 24.75 -15.49 -27.96
N TYR A 189 25.11 -16.19 -26.88
CA TYR A 189 24.20 -16.45 -25.76
C TYR A 189 23.76 -15.17 -25.07
N ASN A 190 24.69 -14.23 -24.82
CA ASN A 190 24.36 -12.96 -24.17
C ASN A 190 23.37 -12.13 -25.00
N ALA A 191 23.56 -12.06 -26.33
CA ALA A 191 22.66 -11.34 -27.23
C ALA A 191 21.27 -11.98 -27.28
N ALA A 192 21.19 -13.32 -27.30
CA ALA A 192 19.92 -14.05 -27.24
C ALA A 192 19.18 -13.83 -25.90
N ILE A 193 19.87 -13.92 -24.77
CA ILE A 193 19.32 -13.67 -23.42
C ILE A 193 18.82 -12.21 -23.30
N SER A 194 19.62 -11.23 -23.77
CA SER A 194 19.23 -9.81 -23.79
C SER A 194 18.00 -9.54 -24.68
N SER A 195 17.87 -10.27 -25.80
CA SER A 195 16.69 -10.13 -26.67
C SER A 195 15.41 -10.61 -25.98
N CYS A 196 15.50 -11.69 -25.20
CA CYS A 196 14.41 -12.22 -24.39
C CYS A 196 14.02 -11.28 -23.25
N GLN A 197 15.02 -10.62 -22.63
CA GLN A 197 14.80 -9.60 -21.59
C GLN A 197 13.89 -8.46 -22.10
N LYS A 198 14.17 -7.88 -23.27
CA LYS A 198 13.45 -6.69 -23.77
C LYS A 198 11.96 -6.91 -24.04
N LYS A 199 11.54 -8.18 -24.17
CA LYS A 199 10.14 -8.57 -24.38
C LYS A 199 9.60 -9.40 -23.21
N SER A 200 10.27 -9.33 -22.06
CA SER A 200 9.83 -9.90 -20.78
C SER A 200 9.66 -11.43 -20.77
N GLN A 201 10.38 -12.15 -21.63
CA GLN A 201 10.35 -13.61 -21.70
C GLN A 201 11.41 -14.23 -20.79
N TRP A 202 11.22 -14.09 -19.47
CA TRP A 202 12.21 -14.49 -18.46
C TRP A 202 12.48 -16.01 -18.44
N GLN A 203 11.46 -16.83 -18.70
CA GLN A 203 11.58 -18.30 -18.70
C GLN A 203 12.55 -18.80 -19.77
N LEU A 204 12.43 -18.27 -20.99
CA LEU A 204 13.30 -18.60 -22.11
C LEU A 204 14.73 -18.08 -21.88
N ALA A 205 14.86 -16.88 -21.31
CA ALA A 205 16.15 -16.31 -20.95
C ALA A 205 16.93 -17.19 -19.95
N LEU A 206 16.24 -17.70 -18.93
CA LEU A 206 16.83 -18.61 -17.94
C LEU A 206 17.13 -19.99 -18.51
N HIS A 207 16.25 -20.51 -19.37
CA HIS A 207 16.51 -21.78 -20.07
C HIS A 207 17.81 -21.68 -20.87
N LEU A 208 17.99 -20.61 -21.65
CA LEU A 208 19.23 -20.37 -22.40
C LEU A 208 20.45 -20.24 -21.48
N PHE A 209 20.30 -19.54 -20.35
CA PHE A 209 21.37 -19.42 -19.36
C PHE A 209 21.79 -20.78 -18.79
N HIS A 210 20.83 -21.64 -18.43
CA HIS A 210 21.10 -22.99 -17.92
C HIS A 210 21.67 -23.95 -18.99
N THR A 211 21.45 -23.67 -20.28
CA THR A 211 22.07 -24.45 -21.36
C THR A 211 23.54 -24.10 -21.60
N MET A 212 24.05 -22.95 -21.14
CA MET A 212 25.45 -22.55 -21.35
C MET A 212 26.47 -23.57 -20.80
N PRO A 213 26.35 -24.05 -19.54
CA PRO A 213 27.27 -25.06 -19.02
C PRO A 213 27.18 -26.40 -19.76
N SER A 214 25.98 -26.80 -20.19
CA SER A 214 25.78 -28.03 -20.97
C SER A 214 26.41 -27.96 -22.36
N ALA A 215 26.56 -26.75 -22.91
CA ALA A 215 27.28 -26.48 -24.16
C ALA A 215 28.79 -26.28 -23.94
N SER A 216 29.33 -26.57 -22.75
CA SER A 216 30.74 -26.36 -22.35
C SER A 216 31.21 -24.89 -22.35
N ILE A 217 30.28 -23.94 -22.19
CA ILE A 217 30.56 -22.50 -22.19
C ILE A 217 30.43 -21.97 -20.76
N VAL A 218 31.49 -21.32 -20.24
CA VAL A 218 31.49 -20.71 -18.91
C VAL A 218 30.72 -19.39 -18.95
N PRO A 219 29.65 -19.22 -18.15
CA PRO A 219 28.91 -17.96 -18.09
C PRO A 219 29.77 -16.79 -17.60
N SER A 220 29.66 -15.65 -18.27
CA SER A 220 30.36 -14.41 -17.90
C SER A 220 29.51 -13.55 -16.95
N ILE A 221 30.11 -12.54 -16.32
CA ILE A 221 29.36 -11.51 -15.55
C ILE A 221 28.26 -10.87 -16.40
N VAL A 222 28.51 -10.68 -17.70
CA VAL A 222 27.52 -10.14 -18.65
C VAL A 222 26.33 -11.09 -18.79
N SER A 223 26.58 -12.41 -18.86
CA SER A 223 25.57 -13.47 -18.93
C SER A 223 24.68 -13.47 -17.67
N TYR A 224 25.31 -13.40 -16.48
CA TYR A 224 24.59 -13.26 -15.22
C TYR A 224 23.78 -11.96 -15.15
N SER A 225 24.35 -10.83 -15.59
CA SER A 225 23.65 -9.55 -15.56
C SER A 225 22.43 -9.51 -16.48
N ALA A 226 22.51 -10.15 -17.66
CA ALA A 226 21.40 -10.27 -18.60
C ALA A 226 20.30 -11.21 -18.05
N ALA A 227 20.70 -12.33 -17.42
CA ALA A 227 19.77 -13.25 -16.77
C ALA A 227 19.05 -12.59 -15.58
N ILE A 228 19.77 -11.89 -14.69
CA ILE A 228 19.19 -11.14 -13.57
C ILE A 228 18.24 -10.05 -14.08
N SER A 229 18.63 -9.33 -15.13
CA SER A 229 17.77 -8.30 -15.74
C SER A 229 16.53 -8.88 -16.42
N SER A 230 16.56 -10.15 -16.86
CA SER A 230 15.38 -10.81 -17.41
C SER A 230 14.32 -11.12 -16.35
N CYS A 231 14.72 -11.27 -15.08
CA CYS A 231 13.83 -11.50 -13.94
C CYS A 231 13.07 -10.23 -13.48
N ASP A 232 13.15 -9.14 -14.23
CA ASP A 232 12.67 -7.78 -13.89
C ASP A 232 11.19 -7.51 -14.23
N TRP A 233 10.43 -8.47 -14.78
CA TRP A 233 9.06 -8.18 -15.26
C TRP A 233 7.93 -8.89 -14.52
N VAL A 234 6.84 -8.13 -14.33
CA VAL A 234 5.56 -8.55 -13.74
C VAL A 234 4.39 -7.99 -14.56
N ARG A 235 3.60 -8.87 -15.17
CA ARG A 235 2.14 -8.73 -15.15
C ARG A 235 1.69 -9.31 -13.82
N GLU A 236 1.02 -8.51 -13.01
CA GLU A 236 0.34 -8.89 -11.76
C GLU A 236 1.08 -9.90 -10.83
N GLY A 237 1.80 -9.37 -9.84
CA GLY A 237 2.21 -10.12 -8.63
C GLY A 237 3.48 -10.99 -8.67
N ASP A 238 3.84 -11.60 -9.80
CA ASP A 238 4.85 -12.69 -9.82
C ASP A 238 6.25 -12.27 -10.31
N GLY A 239 6.86 -11.27 -9.67
CA GLY A 239 8.26 -10.94 -9.92
C GLY A 239 9.17 -12.00 -9.32
N GLN A 240 9.96 -12.71 -10.13
CA GLN A 240 10.92 -13.73 -9.67
C GLN A 240 12.20 -13.10 -9.07
N TRP A 241 12.03 -12.14 -8.17
CA TRP A 241 13.12 -11.50 -7.43
C TRP A 241 13.92 -12.47 -6.53
N PRO A 242 13.36 -13.55 -5.96
CA PRO A 242 14.15 -14.51 -5.18
C PRO A 242 15.16 -15.23 -6.08
N LEU A 243 14.77 -15.51 -7.32
CA LEU A 243 15.64 -16.14 -8.31
C LEU A 243 16.73 -15.17 -8.80
N ALA A 244 16.40 -13.90 -8.99
CA ALA A 244 17.40 -12.86 -9.27
C ALA A 244 18.47 -12.76 -8.17
N LEU A 245 18.06 -12.84 -6.90
CA LEU A 245 18.98 -12.89 -5.76
C LEU A 245 19.81 -14.17 -5.73
N GLN A 246 19.21 -15.32 -6.03
CA GLN A 246 19.92 -16.60 -6.11
C GLN A 246 20.99 -16.57 -7.21
N LEU A 247 20.65 -16.06 -8.39
CA LEU A 247 21.59 -15.86 -9.48
C LEU A 247 22.72 -14.90 -9.08
N PHE A 248 22.41 -13.81 -8.39
CA PHE A 248 23.44 -12.88 -7.92
C PHE A 248 24.37 -13.49 -6.87
N ARG A 249 23.87 -14.35 -5.97
CA ARG A 249 24.70 -15.10 -5.01
C ARG A 249 25.61 -16.09 -5.72
N SER A 250 25.13 -16.74 -6.78
CA SER A 250 25.95 -17.67 -7.56
C SER A 250 27.13 -16.97 -8.28
N ILE A 251 27.06 -15.66 -8.55
CA ILE A 251 28.22 -14.88 -9.05
C ILE A 251 29.38 -14.94 -8.05
N ALA A 252 29.07 -14.85 -6.75
CA ALA A 252 30.08 -14.90 -5.68
C ALA A 252 30.64 -16.31 -5.47
N GLU A 253 29.80 -17.35 -5.64
CA GLU A 253 30.21 -18.76 -5.56
C GLU A 253 31.18 -19.13 -6.70
N GLU A 254 30.97 -18.59 -7.91
CA GLU A 254 31.85 -18.75 -9.08
C GLU A 254 33.09 -17.83 -9.06
N LYS A 255 33.33 -17.10 -7.96
CA LYS A 255 34.46 -16.15 -7.77
C LYS A 255 34.55 -15.03 -8.83
N LEU A 256 33.43 -14.69 -9.45
CA LEU A 256 33.34 -13.55 -10.37
C LEU A 256 33.10 -12.25 -9.58
N ILE A 257 33.72 -11.14 -10.00
CA ILE A 257 33.55 -9.83 -9.34
C ILE A 257 32.30 -9.15 -9.94
N PRO A 258 31.24 -8.90 -9.15
CA PRO A 258 30.07 -8.18 -9.65
C PRO A 258 30.45 -6.74 -10.05
N ASN A 259 29.97 -6.28 -11.20
CA ASN A 259 30.16 -4.92 -11.71
C ASN A 259 28.89 -4.06 -11.54
N ILE A 260 28.98 -2.78 -11.91
CA ILE A 260 27.87 -1.79 -11.84
C ILE A 260 26.60 -2.31 -12.52
N VAL A 261 26.76 -2.99 -13.66
CA VAL A 261 25.62 -3.49 -14.45
C VAL A 261 24.91 -4.63 -13.72
N SER A 262 25.65 -5.57 -13.12
CA SER A 262 25.05 -6.65 -12.31
C SER A 262 24.38 -6.16 -11.03
N TYR A 263 24.95 -5.16 -10.34
CA TYR A 263 24.28 -4.54 -9.19
C TYR A 263 23.02 -3.77 -9.63
N GLY A 264 23.10 -2.99 -10.71
CA GLY A 264 21.95 -2.26 -11.27
C GLY A 264 20.81 -3.19 -11.72
N ALA A 265 21.15 -4.34 -12.33
CA ALA A 265 20.20 -5.38 -12.72
C ALA A 265 19.46 -5.96 -11.50
N LEU A 266 20.20 -6.33 -10.44
CA LEU A 266 19.61 -6.86 -9.21
C LEU A 266 18.70 -5.84 -8.53
N ILE A 267 19.18 -4.60 -8.46
CA ILE A 267 18.48 -3.46 -7.88
C ILE A 267 17.15 -3.22 -8.59
N ASN A 268 17.14 -3.24 -9.92
CA ASN A 268 15.93 -3.01 -10.70
C ASN A 268 14.90 -4.13 -10.49
N ALA A 269 15.36 -5.39 -10.50
CA ALA A 269 14.51 -6.55 -10.25
C ALA A 269 13.91 -6.55 -8.82
N CYS A 270 14.68 -6.22 -7.79
CA CYS A 270 14.21 -6.10 -6.40
C CYS A 270 13.39 -4.83 -6.15
N GLY A 271 13.62 -3.78 -6.93
CA GLY A 271 12.91 -2.50 -6.81
C GLY A 271 11.42 -2.69 -7.09
N LYS A 272 11.09 -3.32 -8.23
CA LYS A 272 9.70 -3.53 -8.66
C LYS A 272 8.86 -4.42 -7.74
N SER A 273 9.49 -5.26 -6.91
CA SER A 273 8.84 -6.13 -5.93
C SER A 273 8.72 -5.54 -4.52
N ALA A 274 9.09 -4.26 -4.33
CA ALA A 274 9.06 -3.54 -3.04
C ALA A 274 9.97 -4.09 -1.92
N GLU A 275 10.79 -5.12 -2.19
CA GLU A 275 11.67 -5.80 -1.22
C GLU A 275 13.15 -5.36 -1.34
N TRP A 276 13.37 -4.05 -1.26
CA TRP A 276 14.69 -3.42 -1.46
C TRP A 276 15.75 -3.72 -0.38
N ARG A 277 15.31 -4.03 0.84
CA ARG A 277 16.21 -4.23 1.99
C ARG A 277 17.17 -5.40 1.79
N LEU A 278 16.76 -6.41 1.02
CA LEU A 278 17.58 -7.58 0.73
C LEU A 278 18.74 -7.23 -0.21
N SER A 279 18.56 -6.27 -1.12
CA SER A 279 19.66 -5.75 -1.96
C SER A 279 20.73 -5.02 -1.14
N LEU A 280 20.35 -4.37 -0.03
CA LEU A 280 21.28 -3.70 0.87
C LEU A 280 22.12 -4.68 1.70
N LEU A 281 21.53 -5.79 2.13
CA LEU A 281 22.23 -6.84 2.86
C LEU A 281 23.34 -7.47 2.00
N CYS A 282 23.06 -7.75 0.73
CA CYS A 282 24.06 -8.27 -0.21
C CYS A 282 25.23 -7.32 -0.47
N HIS A 283 25.04 -6.00 -0.27
CA HIS A 283 26.14 -5.04 -0.33
C HIS A 283 27.00 -5.05 0.95
N HIS A 284 26.35 -5.20 2.10
CA HIS A 284 27.02 -5.20 3.40
C HIS A 284 27.92 -6.44 3.62
N ASP A 285 27.55 -7.57 3.00
CA ASP A 285 28.32 -8.82 3.04
C ASP A 285 29.61 -8.78 2.20
N TYR A 286 29.75 -7.86 1.23
CA TYR A 286 30.91 -7.78 0.33
C TYR A 286 32.05 -6.88 0.87
N GLN A 287 31.95 -6.36 2.10
CA GLN A 287 33.03 -5.61 2.75
C GLN A 287 33.96 -6.51 3.59
N PRO A 288 34.77 -7.37 2.94
CA PRO A 288 36.11 -7.61 3.45
C PRO A 288 37.15 -7.68 2.32
N HIS A 289 38.04 -6.67 2.29
CA HIS A 289 39.42 -6.67 1.77
C HIS A 289 39.76 -5.85 0.50
N ARG A 290 40.63 -4.86 0.76
CA ARG A 290 41.78 -4.36 -0.05
C ARG A 290 41.54 -3.47 -1.29
N HIS A 291 41.83 -2.17 -1.09
CA HIS A 291 42.80 -1.31 -1.78
C HIS A 291 42.27 0.10 -2.15
N ARG A 292 43.07 1.12 -1.81
CA ARG A 292 42.77 2.57 -1.92
C ARG A 292 42.58 3.10 -3.35
N VAL A 293 42.89 2.34 -4.40
CA VAL A 293 42.67 2.75 -5.81
C VAL A 293 41.24 2.42 -6.27
N THR A 294 40.57 1.48 -5.58
CA THR A 294 39.16 1.14 -5.78
C THR A 294 38.24 2.29 -5.38
N ILE A 295 38.73 3.30 -4.66
CA ILE A 295 37.97 4.46 -4.19
C ILE A 295 37.40 5.28 -5.38
N ILE A 296 38.12 5.46 -6.48
CA ILE A 296 37.61 6.19 -7.67
C ILE A 296 36.58 5.36 -8.46
N VAL A 297 36.77 4.04 -8.56
CA VAL A 297 35.81 3.14 -9.20
C VAL A 297 34.56 2.99 -8.32
N VAL A 298 34.73 2.96 -7.00
CA VAL A 298 33.68 3.01 -5.99
C VAL A 298 32.93 4.33 -6.08
N PHE A 299 33.58 5.46 -6.38
CA PHE A 299 32.90 6.76 -6.59
C PHE A 299 32.02 6.79 -7.86
N TYR A 300 32.43 6.16 -8.96
CA TYR A 300 31.58 6.01 -10.16
C TYR A 300 30.48 4.95 -9.98
N ILE A 301 30.77 3.89 -9.21
CA ILE A 301 29.79 2.91 -8.74
C ILE A 301 28.73 3.63 -7.89
N PHE A 302 29.14 4.57 -7.03
CA PHE A 302 28.25 5.37 -6.21
C PHE A 302 27.32 6.20 -7.10
N ASP A 303 27.76 7.02 -8.06
CA ASP A 303 26.85 7.87 -8.85
C ASP A 303 25.74 7.12 -9.60
N VAL A 304 26.04 5.96 -10.20
CA VAL A 304 25.05 5.14 -10.93
C VAL A 304 24.22 4.25 -9.98
N ALA A 305 24.83 3.74 -8.90
CA ALA A 305 24.10 3.01 -7.85
C ALA A 305 23.17 3.95 -7.07
N ILE A 306 23.50 5.22 -6.94
CA ILE A 306 22.70 6.26 -6.28
C ILE A 306 21.48 6.63 -7.13
N ILE A 307 21.66 6.79 -8.44
CA ILE A 307 20.54 6.98 -9.37
C ILE A 307 19.59 5.77 -9.26
N SER A 308 20.13 4.56 -9.16
CA SER A 308 19.32 3.34 -9.02
C SER A 308 18.76 3.13 -7.60
N MET A 309 19.46 3.54 -6.53
CA MET A 309 19.00 3.47 -5.12
C MET A 309 17.90 4.47 -4.81
N VAL A 310 17.95 5.66 -5.44
CA VAL A 310 16.88 6.66 -5.35
C VAL A 310 15.66 6.16 -6.13
N ILE A 311 15.84 5.52 -7.29
CA ILE A 311 14.76 4.81 -8.01
C ILE A 311 14.18 3.65 -7.20
N ILE A 312 14.95 2.97 -6.33
CA ILE A 312 14.40 1.96 -5.42
C ILE A 312 13.56 2.61 -4.30
N SER A 313 13.96 3.78 -3.81
CA SER A 313 13.15 4.53 -2.85
C SER A 313 11.86 5.10 -3.44
N VAL A 314 11.73 5.13 -4.77
CA VAL A 314 10.49 5.49 -5.47
C VAL A 314 9.37 4.46 -5.21
N ILE A 315 9.68 3.25 -4.74
CA ILE A 315 8.68 2.21 -4.44
C ILE A 315 8.43 2.05 -2.93
N ALA A 316 9.37 2.48 -2.09
CA ALA A 316 9.23 2.41 -0.64
C ALA A 316 8.82 3.75 -0.04
N THR A 317 7.65 3.76 0.60
CA THR A 317 6.95 4.85 1.30
C THR A 317 7.71 5.59 2.41
N SER A 318 9.04 5.47 2.52
CA SER A 318 9.82 6.05 3.62
C SER A 318 10.69 7.23 3.19
N ILE A 319 10.16 8.44 3.40
CA ILE A 319 10.90 9.72 3.23
C ILE A 319 12.13 9.80 4.16
N VAL A 320 12.07 9.11 5.31
CA VAL A 320 13.13 9.14 6.33
C VAL A 320 14.43 8.53 5.80
N THR A 321 14.35 7.49 4.97
CA THR A 321 15.53 6.86 4.36
C THR A 321 16.10 7.70 3.22
N ILE A 322 15.26 8.39 2.45
CA ILE A 322 15.72 9.35 1.43
C ILE A 322 16.53 10.46 2.10
N ILE A 323 16.02 11.03 3.19
CA ILE A 323 16.71 12.09 3.93
C ILE A 323 17.97 11.57 4.62
N SER A 324 17.99 10.32 5.13
CA SER A 324 19.23 9.77 5.68
C SER A 324 20.28 9.57 4.61
N ILE A 325 19.88 9.11 3.42
CA ILE A 325 20.77 8.93 2.26
C ILE A 325 21.28 10.30 1.77
N LEU A 326 20.40 11.30 1.61
CA LEU A 326 20.78 12.69 1.30
C LEU A 326 21.70 13.33 2.35
N ARG A 327 21.58 12.94 3.62
CA ARG A 327 22.50 13.37 4.68
C ARG A 327 23.82 12.61 4.68
N THR A 328 23.86 11.33 4.32
CA THR A 328 25.12 10.62 4.16
C THR A 328 25.95 11.22 3.02
N PHE A 329 25.32 11.72 1.95
CA PHE A 329 26.03 12.52 0.92
C PHE A 329 26.75 13.74 1.48
N THR A 330 26.11 14.47 2.40
CA THR A 330 26.71 15.66 3.02
C THR A 330 27.82 15.31 4.01
N ILE A 331 27.85 14.08 4.53
CA ILE A 331 28.85 13.60 5.48
C ILE A 331 30.10 13.09 4.74
N ASP A 332 29.95 12.56 3.53
CA ASP A 332 31.03 11.94 2.75
C ASP A 332 31.69 12.88 1.72
N GLU A 333 31.47 14.20 1.81
CA GLU A 333 32.01 15.25 0.89
C GLU A 333 31.69 15.05 -0.61
N LEU A 334 30.61 14.34 -0.93
CA LEU A 334 30.17 14.15 -2.32
C LEU A 334 29.21 15.27 -2.73
N SER A 335 29.50 15.97 -3.83
CA SER A 335 28.59 16.98 -4.40
C SER A 335 27.45 16.30 -5.14
N PRO A 336 26.18 16.42 -4.71
CA PRO A 336 25.05 15.92 -5.47
C PRO A 336 24.94 16.61 -6.84
N ASN A 337 24.43 15.90 -7.84
CA ASN A 337 24.28 16.37 -9.22
C ASN A 337 22.79 16.63 -9.55
N VAL A 338 22.49 17.35 -10.63
CA VAL A 338 21.09 17.64 -11.05
C VAL A 338 20.23 16.38 -11.18
N ILE A 339 20.82 15.27 -11.65
CA ILE A 339 20.14 13.99 -11.83
C ILE A 339 19.72 13.37 -10.48
N SER A 340 20.56 13.48 -9.44
CA SER A 340 20.22 12.92 -8.12
C SER A 340 19.10 13.72 -7.43
N TYR A 341 19.09 15.04 -7.58
CA TYR A 341 17.97 15.88 -7.15
C TYR A 341 16.68 15.56 -7.92
N ASN A 342 16.74 15.40 -9.25
CA ASN A 342 15.57 15.08 -10.05
C ASN A 342 14.97 13.71 -9.69
N ALA A 343 15.82 12.71 -9.45
CA ALA A 343 15.38 11.40 -8.98
C ALA A 343 14.73 11.48 -7.58
N ALA A 344 15.28 12.30 -6.68
CA ALA A 344 14.70 12.51 -5.35
C ALA A 344 13.34 13.24 -5.44
N ILE A 345 13.22 14.27 -6.26
CA ILE A 345 11.96 15.00 -6.51
C ILE A 345 10.90 14.06 -7.11
N SER A 346 11.27 13.22 -8.09
CA SER A 346 10.36 12.21 -8.65
C SER A 346 9.98 11.11 -7.64
N SER A 347 10.83 10.78 -6.67
CA SER A 347 10.45 9.88 -5.57
C SER A 347 9.41 10.49 -4.62
N CYS A 348 9.43 11.81 -4.45
CA CYS A 348 8.42 12.55 -3.68
C CYS A 348 7.04 12.51 -4.36
N GLU A 349 7.01 12.43 -5.69
CA GLU A 349 5.81 12.24 -6.50
C GLU A 349 5.02 10.98 -6.07
N LYS A 350 5.68 9.81 -5.99
CA LYS A 350 5.00 8.55 -5.65
C LYS A 350 4.64 8.41 -4.17
N SER A 351 5.29 9.18 -3.29
CA SER A 351 5.02 9.20 -1.85
C SER A 351 4.05 10.30 -1.41
N THR A 352 3.42 11.01 -2.37
CA THR A 352 2.49 12.14 -2.14
C THR A 352 3.08 13.26 -1.26
N ALA A 353 4.41 13.38 -1.19
CA ALA A 353 5.14 14.25 -0.27
C ALA A 353 5.61 15.53 -0.96
N TRP A 354 4.65 16.32 -1.45
CA TRP A 354 4.90 17.52 -2.25
C TRP A 354 5.72 18.60 -1.51
N GLU A 355 5.57 18.73 -0.18
CA GLU A 355 6.33 19.71 0.62
C GLU A 355 7.86 19.50 0.52
N TRP A 356 8.28 18.23 0.55
CA TRP A 356 9.69 17.86 0.44
C TRP A 356 10.22 18.04 -0.98
N SER A 357 9.36 17.80 -1.99
CA SER A 357 9.66 18.08 -3.39
C SER A 357 10.01 19.55 -3.61
N LEU A 358 9.18 20.46 -3.07
CA LEU A 358 9.43 21.91 -3.11
C LEU A 358 10.71 22.30 -2.35
N HIS A 359 10.94 21.70 -1.18
CA HIS A 359 12.16 21.95 -0.41
C HIS A 359 13.42 21.51 -1.18
N LEU A 360 13.37 20.36 -1.86
CA LEU A 360 14.49 19.87 -2.65
C LEU A 360 14.76 20.75 -3.88
N LEU A 361 13.72 21.18 -4.59
CA LEU A 361 13.87 22.11 -5.71
C LEU A 361 14.48 23.44 -5.27
N ASN A 362 14.02 23.99 -4.15
CA ASN A 362 14.58 25.22 -3.57
C ASN A 362 16.01 25.04 -3.01
N ALA A 363 16.40 23.81 -2.68
CA ALA A 363 17.75 23.50 -2.24
C ALA A 363 18.76 23.41 -3.41
N MET A 364 18.32 23.16 -4.65
CA MET A 364 19.22 23.04 -5.81
C MET A 364 20.08 24.30 -6.05
N PRO A 365 19.51 25.52 -6.08
CA PRO A 365 20.29 26.75 -6.22
C PRO A 365 21.29 26.95 -5.07
N THR A 366 20.91 26.59 -3.84
CA THR A 366 21.80 26.69 -2.67
C THR A 366 23.01 25.76 -2.77
N SER A 367 22.86 24.65 -3.50
CA SER A 367 23.94 23.72 -3.84
C SER A 367 24.73 24.08 -5.11
N LYS A 368 24.52 25.28 -5.68
CA LYS A 368 25.09 25.75 -6.96
C LYS A 368 24.70 24.92 -8.19
N LEU A 369 23.54 24.26 -8.15
CA LEU A 369 22.97 23.52 -9.28
C LEU A 369 21.78 24.30 -9.85
N ALA A 370 21.73 24.46 -11.17
CA ALA A 370 20.58 25.07 -11.84
C ALA A 370 19.49 24.02 -12.08
N PRO A 371 18.24 24.24 -11.62
CA PRO A 371 17.12 23.37 -11.94
C PRO A 371 16.81 23.42 -13.44
N ASN A 372 16.36 22.30 -14.01
CA ASN A 372 15.98 22.21 -15.42
C ASN A 372 14.48 21.92 -15.58
N VAL A 373 13.99 21.88 -16.82
CA VAL A 373 12.57 21.60 -17.14
C VAL A 373 12.10 20.28 -16.50
N ILE A 374 12.97 19.27 -16.42
CA ILE A 374 12.65 17.97 -15.80
C ILE A 374 12.47 18.11 -14.28
N SER A 375 13.30 18.92 -13.61
CA SER A 375 13.17 19.22 -12.17
C SER A 375 11.81 19.86 -11.85
N TYR A 376 11.41 20.85 -12.64
CA TYR A 376 10.13 21.54 -12.47
C TYR A 376 8.94 20.62 -12.77
N ASN A 377 8.98 19.86 -13.86
CA ASN A 377 7.89 18.95 -14.22
C ASN A 377 7.67 17.85 -13.15
N ALA A 378 8.75 17.31 -12.58
CA ALA A 378 8.66 16.35 -11.49
C ALA A 378 8.06 16.98 -10.22
N ALA A 379 8.41 18.24 -9.92
CA ALA A 379 7.84 18.96 -8.79
C ALA A 379 6.34 19.28 -8.99
N ILE A 380 5.96 19.75 -10.19
CA ILE A 380 4.57 20.01 -10.59
C ILE A 380 3.73 18.72 -10.46
N SER A 381 4.24 17.60 -10.98
CA SER A 381 3.56 16.29 -10.86
C SER A 381 3.46 15.80 -9.40
N SER A 382 4.44 16.13 -8.55
CA SER A 382 4.33 15.83 -7.12
C SER A 382 3.24 16.65 -6.42
N CYS A 383 3.03 17.91 -6.85
CA CYS A 383 1.95 18.77 -6.36
C CYS A 383 0.58 18.30 -6.84
N GLU A 384 0.48 17.78 -8.07
CA GLU A 384 -0.74 17.14 -8.61
C GLU A 384 -1.23 16.01 -7.68
N LYS A 385 -0.35 15.05 -7.36
CA LYS A 385 -0.69 13.93 -6.45
C LYS A 385 -0.91 14.36 -5.00
N GLY A 386 -0.40 15.53 -4.62
CA GLY A 386 -0.63 16.16 -3.32
C GLY A 386 -1.95 16.93 -3.23
N GLU A 387 -2.71 17.03 -4.33
CA GLU A 387 -3.93 17.86 -4.46
C GLU A 387 -3.70 19.37 -4.25
N GLU A 388 -2.44 19.85 -4.36
CA GLU A 388 -2.05 21.26 -4.14
C GLU A 388 -1.84 22.00 -5.46
N TRP A 389 -2.95 22.31 -6.14
CA TRP A 389 -2.94 23.05 -7.39
C TRP A 389 -2.31 24.46 -7.32
N PRO A 390 -2.38 25.25 -6.22
CA PRO A 390 -1.80 26.60 -6.21
C PRO A 390 -0.28 26.59 -6.30
N SER A 391 0.38 25.63 -5.63
CA SER A 391 1.84 25.48 -5.69
C SER A 391 2.30 24.98 -7.06
N SER A 392 1.53 24.09 -7.69
CA SER A 392 1.77 23.62 -9.06
C SER A 392 1.77 24.79 -10.07
N LEU A 393 0.75 25.65 -9.99
CA LEU A 393 0.63 26.82 -10.86
C LEU A 393 1.73 27.86 -10.61
N ALA A 394 2.09 28.09 -9.34
CA ALA A 394 3.19 28.98 -8.99
C ALA A 394 4.53 28.50 -9.55
N LEU A 395 4.81 27.18 -9.52
CA LEU A 395 6.00 26.61 -10.12
C LEU A 395 6.04 26.80 -11.64
N PHE A 396 4.90 26.65 -12.31
CA PHE A 396 4.79 26.86 -13.75
C PHE A 396 5.05 28.31 -14.15
N CYS A 397 4.46 29.27 -13.45
CA CYS A 397 4.73 30.69 -13.67
C CYS A 397 6.19 31.07 -13.37
N ALA A 398 6.84 30.35 -12.45
CA ALA A 398 8.26 30.55 -12.14
C ALA A 398 9.21 29.96 -13.21
N MET A 399 8.76 29.13 -14.14
CA MET A 399 9.64 28.55 -15.18
C MET A 399 10.19 29.62 -16.14
N PRO A 400 9.36 30.50 -16.75
CA PRO A 400 9.84 31.60 -17.59
C PRO A 400 10.75 32.58 -16.84
N GLU A 401 10.45 32.86 -15.56
CA GLU A 401 11.27 33.73 -14.71
C GLU A 401 12.69 33.19 -14.53
N ASN A 402 12.85 31.86 -14.55
CA ASN A 402 14.13 31.16 -14.48
C ASN A 402 14.74 30.84 -15.85
N GLN A 403 14.28 31.50 -16.93
CA GLN A 403 14.76 31.31 -18.31
C GLN A 403 14.54 29.89 -18.85
N LEU A 404 13.56 29.16 -18.33
CA LEU A 404 13.17 27.84 -18.81
C LEU A 404 11.90 27.96 -19.66
N VAL A 405 11.90 27.37 -20.86
CA VAL A 405 10.71 27.33 -21.72
C VAL A 405 9.85 26.13 -21.30
N PRO A 406 8.58 26.35 -20.87
CA PRO A 406 7.66 25.25 -20.57
C PRO A 406 7.38 24.42 -21.84
N ASN A 407 7.36 23.09 -21.68
CA ASN A 407 7.05 22.18 -22.78
C ASN A 407 5.65 21.55 -22.60
N ILE A 408 5.19 20.77 -23.58
CA ILE A 408 3.86 20.11 -23.54
C ILE A 408 3.68 19.30 -22.24
N THR A 409 4.73 18.65 -21.73
CA THR A 409 4.66 17.89 -20.47
C THR A 409 4.46 18.79 -19.25
N SER A 410 5.01 20.02 -19.25
CA SER A 410 4.77 21.03 -18.21
C SER A 410 3.31 21.47 -18.20
N TYR A 411 2.76 21.79 -19.37
CA TYR A 411 1.34 22.19 -19.52
C TYR A 411 0.38 21.06 -19.12
N ASN A 412 0.63 19.82 -19.56
CA ASN A 412 -0.23 18.70 -19.20
C ASN A 412 -0.25 18.43 -17.70
N ALA A 413 0.92 18.46 -17.04
CA ALA A 413 1.03 18.23 -15.61
C ALA A 413 0.33 19.33 -14.79
N THR A 414 0.42 20.59 -15.22
CA THR A 414 -0.31 21.69 -14.56
C THR A 414 -1.81 21.60 -14.79
N ILE A 415 -2.26 21.33 -16.02
CA ILE A 415 -3.68 21.13 -16.33
C ILE A 415 -4.26 19.98 -15.50
N SER A 416 -3.54 18.86 -15.38
CA SER A 416 -3.96 17.72 -14.54
C SER A 416 -4.06 18.12 -13.05
N SER A 417 -3.10 18.91 -12.54
CA SER A 417 -3.17 19.43 -11.17
C SER A 417 -4.36 20.38 -10.95
N LEU A 418 -4.71 21.20 -11.96
CA LEU A 418 -5.87 22.08 -11.92
C LEU A 418 -7.19 21.31 -12.02
N ALA A 419 -7.21 20.20 -12.77
CA ALA A 419 -8.32 19.27 -12.81
C ALA A 419 -8.58 18.69 -11.40
N ALA A 420 -7.55 18.22 -10.71
CA ALA A 420 -7.66 17.75 -9.32
C ALA A 420 -8.16 18.85 -8.37
N GLY A 421 -7.79 20.12 -8.60
CA GLY A 421 -8.25 21.29 -7.86
C GLY A 421 -9.64 21.84 -8.25
N ALA A 422 -10.34 21.20 -9.20
CA ALA A 422 -11.60 21.63 -9.78
C ALA A 422 -11.60 23.08 -10.34
N GLN A 423 -10.44 23.58 -10.81
CA GLN A 423 -10.27 24.92 -11.38
C GLN A 423 -10.36 24.91 -12.91
N TRP A 424 -11.55 24.60 -13.45
CA TRP A 424 -11.76 24.41 -14.90
C TRP A 424 -11.45 25.66 -15.75
N GLN A 425 -11.72 26.86 -15.24
CA GLN A 425 -11.48 28.12 -15.98
C GLN A 425 -10.01 28.34 -16.30
N MET A 426 -9.14 28.10 -15.30
CA MET A 426 -7.70 28.26 -15.45
C MET A 426 -7.10 27.16 -16.33
N ALA A 427 -7.64 25.95 -16.24
CA ALA A 427 -7.22 24.83 -17.09
C ALA A 427 -7.52 25.12 -18.58
N LEU A 428 -8.70 25.68 -18.90
CA LEU A 428 -9.03 26.08 -20.28
C LEU A 428 -8.16 27.23 -20.79
N HIS A 429 -7.83 28.20 -19.93
CA HIS A 429 -6.92 29.29 -20.28
C HIS A 429 -5.53 28.74 -20.65
N LEU A 430 -4.93 27.94 -19.78
CA LEU A 430 -3.61 27.34 -20.04
C LEU A 430 -3.62 26.42 -21.27
N PHE A 431 -4.72 25.73 -21.52
CA PHE A 431 -4.88 24.90 -22.72
C PHE A 431 -4.91 25.75 -24.00
N SER A 432 -5.56 26.92 -23.97
CA SER A 432 -5.56 27.84 -25.12
C SER A 432 -4.19 28.47 -25.40
N GLU A 433 -3.31 28.51 -24.41
CA GLU A 433 -1.92 29.01 -24.52
C GLU A 433 -0.92 27.94 -24.96
N MET A 434 -1.34 26.66 -25.07
CA MET A 434 -0.44 25.59 -25.48
C MET A 434 0.04 25.78 -26.92
N PRO A 435 1.36 25.63 -27.20
CA PRO A 435 1.88 25.78 -28.55
C PRO A 435 1.47 24.62 -29.46
N ASP A 436 0.88 24.96 -30.62
CA ASP A 436 0.56 24.05 -31.73
C ASP A 436 1.85 23.49 -32.36
N THR A 437 2.49 22.53 -31.70
CA THR A 437 3.66 21.82 -32.23
C THR A 437 3.31 20.35 -32.46
N GLU A 438 4.04 19.70 -33.36
CA GLU A 438 3.71 18.45 -34.05
C GLU A 438 2.87 17.41 -33.27
N PRO A 439 1.91 16.71 -33.93
CA PRO A 439 1.02 15.75 -33.30
C PRO A 439 1.81 14.58 -32.69
N GLY A 440 1.93 14.58 -31.36
CA GLY A 440 2.54 13.51 -30.58
C GLY A 440 1.57 12.92 -29.55
N LYS A 441 1.82 11.67 -29.12
CA LYS A 441 0.99 10.93 -28.14
C LYS A 441 0.75 11.68 -26.81
N ASN A 442 1.62 12.62 -26.45
CA ASN A 442 1.49 13.40 -25.23
C ASN A 442 0.38 14.46 -25.32
N LEU A 443 -0.10 14.82 -26.52
CA LEU A 443 -1.14 15.84 -26.68
C LEU A 443 -2.52 15.31 -26.24
N ASN A 444 -2.82 14.02 -26.45
CA ASN A 444 -4.04 13.37 -25.95
C ASN A 444 -4.20 13.51 -24.43
N ILE A 445 -3.10 13.44 -23.68
CA ILE A 445 -3.11 13.58 -22.21
C ILE A 445 -3.60 14.97 -21.80
N GLY A 446 -3.19 16.02 -22.52
CA GLY A 446 -3.63 17.39 -22.27
C GLY A 446 -5.13 17.58 -22.52
N TYR A 447 -5.64 17.08 -23.64
CA TYR A 447 -7.07 17.09 -23.96
C TYR A 447 -7.90 16.30 -22.94
N ASN A 448 -7.43 15.13 -22.51
CA ASN A 448 -8.14 14.33 -21.52
C ASN A 448 -8.16 15.03 -20.16
N ALA A 449 -7.02 15.62 -19.73
CA ALA A 449 -6.94 16.35 -18.47
C ALA A 449 -7.83 17.61 -18.44
N THR A 450 -7.97 18.33 -19.57
CA THR A 450 -8.90 19.46 -19.65
C THR A 450 -10.35 19.00 -19.61
N VAL A 451 -10.72 17.92 -20.32
CA VAL A 451 -12.06 17.32 -20.25
C VAL A 451 -12.39 16.90 -18.81
N THR A 452 -11.45 16.25 -18.09
CA THR A 452 -11.62 15.91 -16.67
C THR A 452 -11.74 17.15 -15.79
N SER A 453 -11.03 18.24 -16.10
CA SER A 453 -11.19 19.50 -15.37
C SER A 453 -12.60 20.09 -15.54
N CYS A 454 -13.16 19.99 -16.74
CA CYS A 454 -14.53 20.43 -17.05
C CYS A 454 -15.59 19.53 -16.40
N GLU A 455 -15.34 18.22 -16.31
CA GLU A 455 -16.16 17.28 -15.54
C GLU A 455 -16.24 17.71 -14.07
N ASN A 456 -15.10 17.96 -13.42
CA ASN A 456 -15.05 18.43 -12.03
C ASN A 456 -15.71 19.81 -11.83
N GLY A 457 -15.83 20.60 -12.89
CA GLY A 457 -16.54 21.87 -12.93
C GLY A 457 -18.04 21.77 -13.24
N GLU A 458 -18.59 20.56 -13.41
CA GLU A 458 -19.96 20.28 -13.87
C GLU A 458 -20.31 20.98 -15.21
N GLN A 459 -19.32 21.22 -16.09
CA GLN A 459 -19.48 21.89 -17.39
C GLN A 459 -19.36 20.92 -18.57
N TRP A 460 -20.35 20.04 -18.75
CA TRP A 460 -20.32 19.01 -19.79
C TRP A 460 -20.26 19.57 -21.22
N GLN A 461 -20.89 20.73 -21.49
CA GLN A 461 -20.90 21.33 -22.83
C GLN A 461 -19.50 21.75 -23.30
N LEU A 462 -18.71 22.34 -22.40
CA LEU A 462 -17.33 22.73 -22.66
C LEU A 462 -16.44 21.49 -22.80
N ALA A 463 -16.69 20.44 -21.99
CA ALA A 463 -16.00 19.16 -22.11
C ALA A 463 -16.21 18.53 -23.50
N LEU A 464 -17.45 18.54 -24.02
CA LEU A 464 -17.75 18.07 -25.37
C LEU A 464 -17.11 18.93 -26.45
N PHE A 465 -17.10 20.25 -26.28
CA PHE A 465 -16.45 21.16 -27.23
C PHE A 465 -14.96 20.82 -27.39
N VAL A 466 -14.26 20.60 -26.27
CA VAL A 466 -12.84 20.18 -26.27
C VAL A 466 -12.65 18.78 -26.85
N PHE A 467 -13.57 17.85 -26.60
CA PHE A 467 -13.52 16.51 -27.20
C PHE A 467 -13.69 16.57 -28.73
N HIS A 468 -14.65 17.36 -29.23
CA HIS A 468 -14.90 17.53 -30.65
C HIS A 468 -13.81 18.30 -31.40
N SER A 469 -12.93 19.03 -30.70
CA SER A 469 -11.75 19.66 -31.33
C SER A 469 -10.57 18.68 -31.49
N MET A 470 -10.57 17.50 -30.86
CA MET A 470 -9.50 16.50 -31.02
C MET A 470 -9.27 16.05 -32.48
N PRO A 471 -10.32 15.70 -33.26
CA PRO A 471 -10.14 15.31 -34.66
C PRO A 471 -9.67 16.47 -35.55
N GLN A 472 -10.03 17.72 -35.20
CA GLN A 472 -9.58 18.92 -35.90
C GLN A 472 -8.06 19.12 -35.74
N ALA A 473 -7.52 18.71 -34.59
CA ALA A 473 -6.09 18.64 -34.32
C ALA A 473 -5.38 17.40 -34.92
N LYS A 474 -6.06 16.62 -35.79
CA LYS A 474 -5.57 15.36 -36.38
C LYS A 474 -5.22 14.27 -35.35
N LEU A 475 -5.83 14.32 -34.17
CA LEU A 475 -5.67 13.28 -33.14
C LEU A 475 -6.80 12.25 -33.27
N ILE A 476 -6.45 10.98 -33.07
CA ILE A 476 -7.43 9.89 -32.97
C ILE A 476 -7.79 9.74 -31.48
N PRO A 477 -9.06 9.93 -31.08
CA PRO A 477 -9.49 9.72 -29.71
C PRO A 477 -9.24 8.28 -29.29
N ASP A 478 -8.67 8.10 -28.10
CA ASP A 478 -8.43 6.77 -27.53
C ASP A 478 -9.54 6.39 -26.53
N VAL A 479 -9.45 5.17 -25.99
CA VAL A 479 -10.40 4.64 -25.00
C VAL A 479 -10.51 5.57 -23.78
N SER A 480 -9.41 6.21 -23.38
CA SER A 480 -9.39 7.12 -22.23
C SER A 480 -10.10 8.44 -22.52
N SER A 481 -9.98 8.98 -23.74
CA SER A 481 -10.71 10.17 -24.18
C SER A 481 -12.22 9.95 -24.20
N TYR A 482 -12.69 8.79 -24.67
CA TYR A 482 -14.11 8.46 -24.61
C TYR A 482 -14.60 8.23 -23.18
N SER A 483 -13.78 7.61 -22.33
CA SER A 483 -14.10 7.41 -20.92
C SER A 483 -14.30 8.74 -20.19
N THR A 484 -13.40 9.71 -20.36
CA THR A 484 -13.51 11.02 -19.70
C THR A 484 -14.69 11.82 -20.23
N ALA A 485 -14.99 11.75 -21.53
CA ALA A 485 -16.16 12.38 -22.12
C ALA A 485 -17.48 11.78 -21.57
N ILE A 486 -17.57 10.46 -21.45
CA ILE A 486 -18.77 9.78 -20.90
C ILE A 486 -18.90 10.07 -19.39
N SER A 487 -17.80 10.11 -18.63
CA SER A 487 -17.81 10.54 -17.23
C SER A 487 -18.29 12.00 -17.07
N ALA A 488 -17.89 12.91 -17.96
CA ALA A 488 -18.41 14.28 -17.96
C ALA A 488 -19.92 14.33 -18.19
N LEU A 489 -20.46 13.51 -19.10
CA LEU A 489 -21.91 13.38 -19.34
C LEU A 489 -22.67 12.78 -18.15
N GLU A 490 -22.01 11.94 -17.35
CA GLU A 490 -22.57 11.38 -16.13
C GLU A 490 -22.99 12.48 -15.14
N THR A 491 -22.24 13.58 -15.03
CA THR A 491 -22.51 14.63 -14.03
C THR A 491 -23.89 15.30 -14.20
N ASP A 492 -24.36 15.41 -15.44
CA ASP A 492 -25.63 16.06 -15.81
C ASP A 492 -26.74 15.08 -16.23
N GLY A 493 -26.46 13.78 -16.28
CA GLY A 493 -27.43 12.74 -16.63
C GLY A 493 -27.82 12.68 -18.11
N GLN A 494 -26.95 13.15 -19.02
CA GLN A 494 -27.15 13.14 -20.47
C GLN A 494 -26.90 11.75 -21.07
N TRP A 495 -27.78 10.80 -20.76
CA TRP A 495 -27.63 9.38 -21.10
C TRP A 495 -27.66 9.09 -22.62
N GLN A 496 -28.36 9.89 -23.42
CA GLN A 496 -28.47 9.69 -24.88
C GLN A 496 -27.11 9.83 -25.56
N LEU A 497 -26.41 10.94 -25.28
CA LEU A 497 -25.07 11.21 -25.83
C LEU A 497 -24.03 10.17 -25.35
N ALA A 498 -24.19 9.65 -24.13
CA ALA A 498 -23.30 8.60 -23.61
C ALA A 498 -23.42 7.29 -24.40
N ILE A 499 -24.63 6.94 -24.85
CA ILE A 499 -24.89 5.78 -25.70
C ILE A 499 -24.37 6.02 -27.12
N ASP A 500 -24.60 7.23 -27.67
CA ASP A 500 -24.08 7.60 -28.98
C ASP A 500 -22.54 7.49 -29.03
N PHE A 501 -21.85 7.84 -27.93
CA PHE A 501 -20.40 7.64 -27.83
C PHE A 501 -20.00 6.17 -27.72
N LEU A 502 -20.74 5.33 -26.99
CA LEU A 502 -20.50 3.88 -26.96
C LEU A 502 -20.67 3.24 -28.35
N ASP A 503 -21.66 3.70 -29.12
CA ASP A 503 -21.89 3.25 -30.50
C ASP A 503 -20.82 3.79 -31.45
N ALA A 504 -20.34 5.01 -31.25
CA ALA A 504 -19.20 5.56 -31.99
C ALA A 504 -17.92 4.76 -31.74
N MET A 505 -17.65 4.36 -30.48
CA MET A 505 -16.53 3.49 -30.14
C MET A 505 -16.64 2.12 -30.83
N ALA A 506 -17.85 1.55 -30.88
CA ALA A 506 -18.10 0.28 -31.57
C ALA A 506 -17.83 0.38 -33.08
N LYS A 507 -18.22 1.49 -33.72
CA LYS A 507 -17.93 1.77 -35.15
C LYS A 507 -16.43 1.94 -35.43
N GLN A 508 -15.66 2.47 -34.47
CA GLN A 508 -14.21 2.64 -34.57
C GLN A 508 -13.42 1.39 -34.18
N SER A 509 -14.08 0.27 -33.85
CA SER A 509 -13.45 -0.97 -33.40
C SER A 509 -12.55 -0.82 -32.16
N LEU A 510 -12.81 0.19 -31.32
CA LEU A 510 -12.09 0.39 -30.06
C LEU A 510 -12.59 -0.60 -28.99
N PRO A 511 -11.71 -1.19 -28.17
CA PRO A 511 -12.13 -2.03 -27.06
C PRO A 511 -12.92 -1.19 -26.05
N ARG A 512 -14.08 -1.71 -25.63
CA ARG A 512 -14.92 -1.09 -24.59
C ARG A 512 -14.60 -1.74 -23.26
N ASP A 513 -14.21 -0.93 -22.28
CA ASP A 513 -13.87 -1.41 -20.93
C ASP A 513 -15.09 -1.33 -19.99
N VAL A 514 -15.03 -2.12 -18.91
CA VAL A 514 -16.07 -2.14 -17.86
C VAL A 514 -16.31 -0.75 -17.25
N ILE A 515 -15.27 0.08 -17.16
CA ILE A 515 -15.34 1.46 -16.62
C ILE A 515 -16.28 2.33 -17.44
N ILE A 516 -16.24 2.21 -18.77
CA ILE A 516 -17.05 3.04 -19.68
C ILE A 516 -18.52 2.62 -19.60
N PHE A 517 -18.80 1.32 -19.52
CA PHE A 517 -20.15 0.83 -19.26
C PHE A 517 -20.68 1.29 -17.90
N ASN A 518 -19.85 1.28 -16.85
CA ASN A 518 -20.24 1.76 -15.53
C ASN A 518 -20.62 3.25 -15.54
N ALA A 519 -19.82 4.09 -16.19
CA ALA A 519 -20.12 5.51 -16.34
C ALA A 519 -21.42 5.75 -17.14
N ALA A 520 -21.65 5.00 -18.22
CA ALA A 520 -22.88 5.08 -19.00
C ALA A 520 -24.12 4.60 -18.22
N ILE A 521 -24.00 3.53 -17.42
CA ILE A 521 -25.09 3.05 -16.54
C ILE A 521 -25.40 4.10 -15.47
N SER A 522 -24.38 4.73 -14.87
CA SER A 522 -24.55 5.83 -13.90
C SER A 522 -25.20 7.07 -14.54
N ALA A 523 -24.86 7.39 -15.79
CA ALA A 523 -25.54 8.46 -16.53
C ALA A 523 -27.03 8.13 -16.75
N CYS A 524 -27.36 6.86 -17.03
CA CYS A 524 -28.74 6.38 -17.16
C CYS A 524 -29.50 6.43 -15.82
N GLU A 525 -28.83 6.16 -14.69
CA GLU A 525 -29.41 6.33 -13.34
C GLU A 525 -29.84 7.78 -13.11
N LYS A 526 -28.94 8.73 -13.32
CA LYS A 526 -29.21 10.17 -13.13
C LYS A 526 -30.27 10.69 -14.11
N GLY A 527 -30.34 10.11 -15.30
CA GLY A 527 -31.41 10.32 -16.28
C GLY A 527 -32.74 9.58 -15.96
N ALA A 528 -32.81 8.84 -14.85
CA ALA A 528 -33.93 8.01 -14.41
C ALA A 528 -34.39 6.93 -15.44
N GLN A 529 -33.51 6.50 -16.34
CA GLN A 529 -33.79 5.48 -17.37
C GLN A 529 -33.26 4.10 -16.97
N TRP A 530 -33.92 3.47 -16.00
CA TRP A 530 -33.49 2.19 -15.43
C TRP A 530 -33.47 1.02 -16.45
N GLN A 531 -34.38 1.02 -17.43
CA GLN A 531 -34.47 -0.05 -18.45
C GLN A 531 -33.24 -0.11 -19.33
N ILE A 532 -32.77 1.07 -19.77
CA ILE A 532 -31.60 1.20 -20.63
C ILE A 532 -30.33 0.88 -19.83
N GLY A 533 -30.26 1.30 -18.56
CA GLY A 533 -29.17 0.92 -17.66
C GLY A 533 -29.04 -0.60 -17.47
N LEU A 534 -30.14 -1.34 -17.34
CA LEU A 534 -30.13 -2.81 -17.26
C LEU A 534 -29.74 -3.46 -18.59
N HIS A 535 -30.23 -2.94 -19.71
CA HIS A 535 -29.83 -3.42 -21.04
C HIS A 535 -28.32 -3.24 -21.28
N LEU A 536 -27.75 -2.10 -20.85
CA LEU A 536 -26.31 -1.87 -20.88
C LEU A 536 -25.56 -2.84 -19.97
N PHE A 537 -26.08 -3.15 -18.78
CA PHE A 537 -25.50 -4.15 -17.88
C PHE A 537 -25.50 -5.55 -18.52
N ASP A 538 -26.59 -5.96 -19.16
CA ASP A 538 -26.66 -7.24 -19.89
C ASP A 538 -25.70 -7.26 -21.10
N SER A 539 -25.46 -6.11 -21.73
CA SER A 539 -24.49 -6.00 -22.82
C SER A 539 -23.03 -6.24 -22.38
N ILE A 540 -22.70 -6.02 -21.09
CA ILE A 540 -21.39 -6.39 -20.51
C ILE A 540 -21.22 -7.91 -20.57
N HIS A 541 -22.25 -8.68 -20.21
CA HIS A 541 -22.20 -10.14 -20.29
C HIS A 541 -22.06 -10.65 -21.74
N MET A 542 -22.70 -9.98 -22.70
CA MET A 542 -22.60 -10.33 -24.12
C MET A 542 -21.22 -10.06 -24.73
N THR A 543 -20.43 -9.15 -24.14
CA THR A 543 -19.10 -8.77 -24.62
C THR A 543 -17.96 -9.59 -24.00
N SER A 544 -18.27 -10.69 -23.29
CA SER A 544 -17.32 -11.56 -22.57
C SER A 544 -16.54 -10.88 -21.44
N LEU A 545 -16.96 -9.69 -21.03
CA LEU A 545 -16.39 -8.96 -19.89
C LEU A 545 -17.05 -9.43 -18.59
N THR A 546 -16.27 -9.56 -17.51
CA THR A 546 -16.80 -9.88 -16.19
C THR A 546 -17.25 -8.59 -15.48
N PRO A 547 -18.53 -8.45 -15.10
CA PRO A 547 -18.98 -7.27 -14.37
C PRO A 547 -18.32 -7.20 -13.00
N ASP A 548 -17.94 -5.99 -12.59
CA ASP A 548 -17.30 -5.73 -11.30
C ASP A 548 -18.32 -5.28 -10.24
N VAL A 549 -17.85 -5.09 -9.00
CA VAL A 549 -18.69 -4.60 -7.89
C VAL A 549 -19.36 -3.27 -8.26
N ILE A 550 -18.69 -2.42 -9.03
CA ILE A 550 -19.17 -1.10 -9.43
C ILE A 550 -20.31 -1.23 -10.45
N SER A 551 -20.21 -2.15 -11.42
CA SER A 551 -21.26 -2.45 -12.39
C SER A 551 -22.55 -2.88 -11.71
N PHE A 552 -22.47 -3.82 -10.76
CA PHE A 552 -23.64 -4.26 -10.00
C PHE A 552 -24.23 -3.12 -9.16
N ASN A 553 -23.38 -2.30 -8.54
CA ASN A 553 -23.84 -1.16 -7.74
C ASN A 553 -24.56 -0.10 -8.60
N ALA A 554 -23.99 0.26 -9.75
CA ALA A 554 -24.59 1.22 -10.68
C ALA A 554 -25.93 0.69 -11.22
N ALA A 555 -26.02 -0.58 -11.59
CA ALA A 555 -27.27 -1.21 -12.04
C ALA A 555 -28.34 -1.28 -10.93
N MET A 556 -27.94 -1.59 -9.69
CA MET A 556 -28.85 -1.57 -8.53
C MET A 556 -29.34 -0.16 -8.21
N SER A 557 -28.46 0.84 -8.30
CA SER A 557 -28.80 2.25 -8.06
C SER A 557 -29.75 2.77 -9.14
N ALA A 558 -29.51 2.42 -10.41
CA ALA A 558 -30.40 2.73 -11.54
C ALA A 558 -31.82 2.19 -11.34
N CYS A 559 -32.00 1.03 -10.70
CA CYS A 559 -33.34 0.47 -10.42
C CYS A 559 -34.17 1.33 -9.45
N GLY A 560 -33.52 2.12 -8.57
CA GLY A 560 -34.15 3.01 -7.60
C GLY A 560 -35.16 2.33 -6.66
N PRO A 561 -35.94 3.11 -5.89
CA PRO A 561 -36.93 2.58 -4.93
C PRO A 561 -38.17 1.96 -5.59
N ALA A 562 -38.45 2.31 -6.85
CA ALA A 562 -39.60 1.78 -7.59
C ALA A 562 -39.44 0.29 -7.93
N ASN A 563 -38.24 -0.15 -8.31
CA ASN A 563 -37.96 -1.50 -8.80
C ASN A 563 -37.05 -2.30 -7.87
N TRP A 564 -37.24 -2.18 -6.55
CA TRP A 564 -36.42 -2.84 -5.52
C TRP A 564 -36.30 -4.36 -5.66
N ARG A 565 -37.27 -5.04 -6.30
CA ARG A 565 -37.23 -6.49 -6.55
C ARG A 565 -36.13 -6.89 -7.55
N LEU A 566 -35.95 -6.09 -8.59
CA LEU A 566 -34.89 -6.30 -9.58
C LEU A 566 -33.52 -6.00 -8.96
N ALA A 567 -33.42 -4.94 -8.16
CA ALA A 567 -32.21 -4.64 -7.40
C ALA A 567 -31.83 -5.78 -6.42
N LEU A 568 -32.81 -6.40 -5.74
CA LEU A 568 -32.57 -7.58 -4.91
C LEU A 568 -32.09 -8.79 -5.71
N HIS A 569 -32.65 -9.01 -6.90
CA HIS A 569 -32.20 -10.09 -7.78
C HIS A 569 -30.74 -9.90 -8.21
N LEU A 570 -30.37 -8.67 -8.60
CA LEU A 570 -28.97 -8.32 -8.92
C LEU A 570 -28.04 -8.51 -7.71
N PHE A 571 -28.47 -8.13 -6.51
CA PHE A 571 -27.69 -8.32 -5.28
C PHE A 571 -27.43 -9.80 -4.99
N HIS A 572 -28.43 -10.66 -5.18
CA HIS A 572 -28.29 -12.11 -5.03
C HIS A 572 -27.50 -12.77 -6.17
N ALA A 573 -27.39 -12.12 -7.33
CA ALA A 573 -26.59 -12.58 -8.45
C ALA A 573 -25.08 -12.27 -8.30
N MET A 574 -24.69 -11.34 -7.40
CA MET A 574 -23.27 -10.99 -7.21
C MET A 574 -22.40 -12.20 -6.80
N PRO A 575 -22.78 -13.04 -5.80
CA PRO A 575 -21.98 -14.19 -5.40
C PRO A 575 -21.87 -15.26 -6.50
N SER A 576 -22.91 -15.44 -7.32
CA SER A 576 -22.85 -16.37 -8.47
C SER A 576 -21.91 -15.90 -9.57
N ALA A 577 -21.63 -14.59 -9.66
CA ALA A 577 -20.62 -14.02 -10.55
C ALA A 577 -19.21 -13.98 -9.94
N ASN A 578 -18.97 -14.66 -8.80
CA ASN A 578 -17.74 -14.58 -8.00
C ASN A 578 -17.40 -13.16 -7.47
N VAL A 579 -18.40 -12.27 -7.40
CA VAL A 579 -18.23 -10.90 -6.90
C VAL A 579 -18.75 -10.79 -5.47
N LYS A 580 -17.89 -10.37 -4.53
CA LYS A 580 -18.28 -10.20 -3.12
C LYS A 580 -18.95 -8.82 -2.89
N PRO A 581 -20.08 -8.75 -2.17
CA PRO A 581 -20.72 -7.48 -1.84
C PRO A 581 -19.83 -6.56 -1.00
N SER A 582 -19.80 -5.28 -1.35
CA SER A 582 -19.07 -4.22 -0.62
C SER A 582 -20.02 -3.35 0.22
N LEU A 583 -19.48 -2.45 1.05
CA LEU A 583 -20.28 -1.42 1.76
C LEU A 583 -21.13 -0.60 0.77
N ALA A 584 -20.58 -0.24 -0.38
CA ALA A 584 -21.31 0.48 -1.43
C ALA A 584 -22.47 -0.35 -2.01
N SER A 585 -22.29 -1.68 -2.12
CA SER A 585 -23.33 -2.61 -2.58
C SER A 585 -24.50 -2.69 -1.60
N TYR A 586 -24.20 -2.74 -0.30
CA TYR A 586 -25.23 -2.66 0.74
C TYR A 586 -25.94 -1.31 0.75
N ASN A 587 -25.21 -0.21 0.60
CA ASN A 587 -25.81 1.13 0.52
C ASN A 587 -26.77 1.26 -0.69
N ALA A 588 -26.38 0.79 -1.88
CA ALA A 588 -27.21 0.83 -3.08
C ALA A 588 -28.52 0.04 -2.92
N ILE A 589 -28.47 -1.19 -2.38
CA ILE A 589 -29.69 -1.99 -2.16
C ILE A 589 -30.56 -1.44 -1.03
N LEU A 590 -29.96 -0.87 0.02
CA LEU A 590 -30.71 -0.27 1.12
C LEU A 590 -31.42 1.02 0.71
N ASP A 591 -30.87 1.78 -0.23
CA ASP A 591 -31.54 2.93 -0.82
C ASP A 591 -32.78 2.51 -1.61
N ALA A 592 -32.67 1.45 -2.41
CA ALA A 592 -33.81 0.87 -3.13
C ALA A 592 -34.87 0.26 -2.19
N ALA A 593 -34.45 -0.39 -1.09
CA ALA A 593 -35.35 -1.15 -0.21
C ALA A 593 -35.76 -0.41 1.08
N CYS A 594 -35.45 0.88 1.23
CA CYS A 594 -35.51 1.61 2.51
C CYS A 594 -36.89 1.61 3.21
N HIS A 595 -37.98 1.62 2.44
CA HIS A 595 -39.35 1.63 2.98
C HIS A 595 -39.95 0.24 3.25
N ARG A 596 -39.22 -0.84 2.96
CA ARG A 596 -39.73 -2.22 3.02
C ARG A 596 -39.16 -3.00 4.21
N SER A 597 -39.83 -4.08 4.61
CA SER A 597 -39.35 -4.98 5.67
C SER A 597 -38.03 -5.66 5.29
N ALA A 598 -37.86 -6.00 4.01
CA ALA A 598 -36.63 -6.58 3.45
C ALA A 598 -35.40 -5.66 3.62
N GLY A 599 -35.58 -4.33 3.55
CA GLY A 599 -34.49 -3.38 3.79
C GLY A 599 -34.00 -3.44 5.24
N TYR A 600 -34.89 -3.63 6.21
CA TYR A 600 -34.51 -3.76 7.62
C TYR A 600 -33.72 -5.05 7.91
N THR A 601 -34.08 -6.17 7.27
CA THR A 601 -33.34 -7.43 7.41
C THR A 601 -31.95 -7.35 6.77
N LEU A 602 -31.84 -6.73 5.60
CA LEU A 602 -30.55 -6.48 4.94
C LEU A 602 -29.65 -5.55 5.76
N PHE A 603 -30.23 -4.53 6.38
CA PHE A 603 -29.51 -3.61 7.27
C PHE A 603 -28.91 -4.34 8.48
N LEU A 604 -29.66 -5.27 9.09
CA LEU A 604 -29.14 -6.09 10.18
C LEU A 604 -28.04 -7.05 9.72
N GLN A 605 -28.15 -7.61 8.51
CA GLN A 605 -27.08 -8.42 7.91
C GLN A 605 -25.80 -7.59 7.70
N ALA A 606 -25.91 -6.36 7.19
CA ALA A 606 -24.78 -5.45 7.02
C ALA A 606 -24.10 -5.10 8.36
N LEU A 607 -24.90 -4.93 9.42
CA LEU A 607 -24.39 -4.72 10.78
C LEU A 607 -23.65 -5.95 11.33
N HIS A 608 -24.18 -7.16 11.15
CA HIS A 608 -23.50 -8.39 11.58
C HIS A 608 -22.20 -8.65 10.82
N ALA A 609 -22.12 -8.21 9.56
CA ALA A 609 -20.91 -8.27 8.76
C ALA A 609 -19.89 -7.15 9.08
N ASN A 610 -20.15 -6.30 10.08
CA ASN A 610 -19.30 -5.18 10.51
C ASN A 610 -18.98 -4.12 9.45
N PHE A 611 -19.86 -3.93 8.45
CA PHE A 611 -19.65 -2.88 7.44
C PHE A 611 -19.77 -1.44 8.00
N TYR A 612 -20.39 -1.26 9.17
CA TYR A 612 -20.58 0.04 9.84
C TYR A 612 -19.86 0.11 11.20
N GLU A 613 -18.54 -0.01 11.22
CA GLU A 613 -17.73 -0.12 12.45
C GLU A 613 -17.86 1.11 13.39
N HIS A 614 -18.10 2.30 12.84
CA HIS A 614 -18.16 3.56 13.59
C HIS A 614 -19.56 4.06 13.94
N LEU A 615 -20.62 3.29 13.65
CA LEU A 615 -22.02 3.71 13.82
C LEU A 615 -22.37 4.16 15.25
N LEU A 616 -21.78 3.53 16.26
CA LEU A 616 -22.00 3.84 17.69
C LEU A 616 -20.67 3.91 18.45
N HIS A 617 -20.37 5.04 19.08
CA HIS A 617 -19.28 5.12 20.06
C HIS A 617 -19.70 4.47 21.40
N LYS A 618 -18.81 3.67 21.99
CA LYS A 618 -19.11 2.88 23.20
C LYS A 618 -19.61 3.76 24.35
N GLY A 619 -20.90 3.65 24.67
CA GLY A 619 -21.53 4.30 25.82
C GLY A 619 -22.03 5.74 25.58
N SER A 620 -22.05 6.22 24.34
CA SER A 620 -22.61 7.53 24.00
C SER A 620 -24.00 7.43 23.38
N THR A 621 -24.81 8.47 23.55
CA THR A 621 -26.10 8.68 22.86
C THR A 621 -25.90 9.28 21.47
N THR A 622 -24.75 8.99 20.83
CA THR A 622 -24.38 9.59 19.55
C THR A 622 -24.44 8.56 18.42
N LEU A 623 -25.19 8.87 17.37
CA LEU A 623 -25.29 8.07 16.14
C LEU A 623 -24.46 8.72 15.04
N ASP A 624 -23.53 7.98 14.43
CA ASP A 624 -22.65 8.50 13.39
C ASP A 624 -23.05 7.96 12.01
N LEU A 625 -23.48 8.85 11.11
CA LEU A 625 -24.01 8.50 9.79
C LEU A 625 -23.04 8.83 8.64
N ARG A 626 -21.76 9.10 8.92
CA ARG A 626 -20.79 9.63 7.93
C ARG A 626 -20.54 8.73 6.71
N GLU A 627 -20.67 7.42 6.85
CA GLU A 627 -20.37 6.44 5.79
C GLU A 627 -21.65 5.82 5.18
N MET A 628 -22.82 6.39 5.49
CA MET A 628 -24.13 5.86 5.10
C MET A 628 -24.77 6.65 3.96
N SER A 629 -25.48 5.94 3.09
CA SER A 629 -26.40 6.48 2.10
C SER A 629 -27.73 6.93 2.72
N PRO A 630 -28.60 7.68 2.01
CA PRO A 630 -29.88 8.18 2.55
C PRO A 630 -30.82 7.10 3.09
N GLY A 631 -30.98 5.98 2.37
CA GLY A 631 -31.84 4.87 2.76
C GLY A 631 -31.24 4.04 3.90
N SER A 632 -29.92 3.80 3.89
CA SER A 632 -29.24 3.13 5.00
C SER A 632 -29.25 3.99 6.28
N ALA A 633 -29.08 5.32 6.16
CA ALA A 633 -29.22 6.26 7.27
C ALA A 633 -30.64 6.29 7.85
N LEU A 634 -31.69 6.26 7.02
CA LEU A 634 -33.08 6.17 7.45
C LEU A 634 -33.32 4.91 8.30
N LEU A 635 -32.84 3.76 7.83
CA LEU A 635 -32.94 2.49 8.54
C LEU A 635 -32.13 2.48 9.83
N ALA A 636 -30.94 3.09 9.82
CA ALA A 636 -30.09 3.23 11.00
C ALA A 636 -30.76 4.10 12.09
N VAL A 637 -31.35 5.25 11.72
CA VAL A 637 -32.12 6.09 12.65
C VAL A 637 -33.33 5.33 13.19
N LYS A 638 -34.06 4.59 12.34
CA LYS A 638 -35.20 3.76 12.75
C LYS A 638 -34.80 2.66 13.74
N TRP A 639 -33.68 1.97 13.47
CA TRP A 639 -33.11 0.96 14.37
C TRP A 639 -32.64 1.58 15.69
N TRP A 640 -31.91 2.70 15.62
CA TRP A 640 -31.38 3.40 16.79
C TRP A 640 -32.49 3.88 17.74
N LEU A 641 -33.54 4.52 17.21
CA LEU A 641 -34.69 4.98 18.01
C LEU A 641 -35.50 3.84 18.65
N SER A 642 -35.58 2.68 17.99
CA SER A 642 -36.42 1.56 18.44
C SER A 642 -35.71 0.58 19.36
N VAL A 643 -34.41 0.32 19.14
CA VAL A 643 -33.66 -0.75 19.82
C VAL A 643 -32.61 -0.18 20.77
N VAL A 644 -31.85 0.83 20.35
CA VAL A 644 -30.64 1.28 21.07
C VAL A 644 -30.97 2.36 22.11
N LEU A 645 -31.70 3.41 21.70
CA LEU A 645 -32.01 4.56 22.54
C LEU A 645 -32.81 4.23 23.82
N PRO A 646 -33.83 3.33 23.78
CA PRO A 646 -34.60 2.97 24.98
C PRO A 646 -33.79 2.31 26.09
N ALA A 647 -32.66 1.67 25.75
CA ALA A 647 -31.76 1.03 26.70
C ALA A 647 -30.77 2.02 27.35
N LEU A 648 -30.49 3.15 26.69
CA LEU A 648 -29.50 4.15 27.12
C LEU A 648 -30.13 5.33 27.89
N LEU A 649 -31.40 5.67 27.61
CA LEU A 649 -32.07 6.82 28.22
C LEU A 649 -32.59 6.57 29.64
N HIS A 650 -32.50 7.60 30.47
CA HIS A 650 -33.13 7.62 31.80
C HIS A 650 -34.67 7.78 31.69
N PRO A 651 -35.47 7.17 32.59
CA PRO A 651 -36.93 7.26 32.58
C PRO A 651 -37.48 8.69 32.48
N GLN A 652 -37.07 9.55 33.41
CA GLN A 652 -37.65 10.90 33.57
C GLN A 652 -36.71 12.05 33.16
N ARG A 653 -35.40 11.79 33.00
CA ARG A 653 -34.41 12.84 32.74
C ARG A 653 -34.17 12.95 31.24
N ARG A 654 -34.49 14.10 30.65
CA ARG A 654 -34.17 14.39 29.26
C ARG A 654 -32.66 14.46 29.07
N GLN A 655 -32.17 13.72 28.08
CA GLN A 655 -30.77 13.65 27.71
C GLN A 655 -30.61 14.11 26.26
N ILE A 656 -29.45 14.70 25.98
CA ILE A 656 -29.09 15.14 24.63
C ILE A 656 -28.58 13.91 23.88
N CYS A 657 -29.24 13.61 22.76
CA CYS A 657 -28.83 12.56 21.83
C CYS A 657 -28.40 13.25 20.53
N THR A 658 -27.24 12.92 20.00
CA THR A 658 -26.66 13.65 18.87
C THR A 658 -26.52 12.74 17.67
N ILE A 659 -27.09 13.14 16.53
CA ILE A 659 -26.85 12.49 15.25
C ILE A 659 -25.76 13.30 14.53
N VAL A 660 -24.62 12.67 14.24
CA VAL A 660 -23.52 13.29 13.51
C VAL A 660 -23.70 12.99 12.03
N THR A 661 -23.93 14.03 11.25
CA THR A 661 -23.83 13.98 9.79
C THR A 661 -22.52 14.68 9.41
N GLY A 662 -21.65 14.03 8.64
CA GLY A 662 -20.36 14.61 8.27
C GLY A 662 -20.50 15.93 7.49
N ARG A 663 -19.38 16.60 7.17
CA ARG A 663 -19.41 17.59 6.09
C ARG A 663 -19.88 16.87 4.83
N SER A 664 -21.01 17.32 4.30
CA SER A 664 -21.56 16.91 3.01
C SER A 664 -20.43 16.79 1.97
N ARG A 665 -20.22 15.58 1.43
CA ARG A 665 -19.88 15.47 -0.01
C ARG A 665 -21.05 16.10 -0.79
N PRO A 666 -20.85 16.63 -2.00
CA PRO A 666 -21.86 17.43 -2.72
C PRO A 666 -23.20 16.72 -2.98
N CYS A 667 -23.31 15.42 -2.71
CA CYS A 667 -24.53 14.61 -2.81
C CYS A 667 -25.66 14.93 -1.82
N TRP A 668 -25.48 15.83 -0.83
CA TRP A 668 -26.59 16.28 0.05
C TRP A 668 -26.90 17.77 -0.15
N ARG A 669 -27.56 18.15 -1.25
CA ARG A 669 -28.08 19.53 -1.37
C ARG A 669 -29.29 19.74 -0.46
N LYS A 670 -29.08 20.60 0.56
CA LYS A 670 -30.01 21.56 1.19
C LYS A 670 -31.48 21.12 1.41
N SER A 671 -31.78 20.08 2.22
CA SER A 671 -32.92 20.12 3.19
C SER A 671 -33.22 18.85 4.01
N ASP A 672 -32.80 17.63 3.66
CA ASP A 672 -33.65 16.51 4.06
C ASP A 672 -33.22 15.53 5.17
N LEU A 673 -32.07 15.65 5.85
CA LEU A 673 -31.87 14.78 7.04
C LEU A 673 -32.62 15.27 8.27
N GLN A 674 -32.69 16.58 8.48
CA GLN A 674 -33.54 17.17 9.52
C GLN A 674 -35.04 17.00 9.19
N ALA A 675 -35.44 17.14 7.92
CA ALA A 675 -36.81 16.91 7.50
C ALA A 675 -37.20 15.43 7.63
N LEU A 676 -36.32 14.50 7.28
CA LEU A 676 -36.54 13.05 7.38
C LEU A 676 -36.56 12.55 8.83
N VAL A 677 -35.71 13.11 9.71
CA VAL A 677 -35.80 12.86 11.16
C VAL A 677 -37.10 13.44 11.74
N LYS A 678 -37.51 14.66 11.33
CA LYS A 678 -38.79 15.26 11.74
C LYS A 678 -40.00 14.45 11.24
N ASP A 679 -40.01 14.01 9.98
CA ASP A 679 -41.06 13.16 9.40
C ASP A 679 -41.13 11.82 10.12
N LEU A 680 -40.00 11.17 10.40
CA LEU A 680 -39.95 9.94 11.21
C LEU A 680 -40.50 10.14 12.63
N LEU A 681 -40.13 11.23 13.30
CA LEU A 681 -40.62 11.57 14.65
C LEU A 681 -42.13 11.86 14.64
N GLN A 682 -42.62 12.56 13.60
CA GLN A 682 -44.02 12.91 13.41
C GLN A 682 -44.88 11.66 13.11
N ARG A 683 -44.42 10.77 12.23
CA ARG A 683 -45.07 9.48 11.94
C ARG A 683 -45.16 8.56 13.16
N ARG A 684 -44.18 8.63 14.07
CA ARG A 684 -44.18 7.85 15.32
C ARG A 684 -44.82 8.56 16.52
N LYS A 685 -45.33 9.79 16.35
CA LYS A 685 -45.91 10.62 17.44
C LYS A 685 -44.97 10.81 18.63
N ILE A 686 -43.66 10.91 18.40
CA ILE A 686 -42.65 11.10 19.45
C ILE A 686 -42.49 12.60 19.72
N VAL A 687 -42.76 13.04 20.95
CA VAL A 687 -42.68 14.46 21.35
C VAL A 687 -41.22 14.82 21.68
N ALA A 688 -40.41 15.08 20.64
CA ALA A 688 -39.00 15.43 20.76
C ALA A 688 -38.75 16.92 20.48
N LYS A 689 -37.89 17.59 21.27
CA LYS A 689 -37.36 18.90 20.91
C LYS A 689 -36.11 18.71 20.04
N VAL A 690 -36.18 19.13 18.77
CA VAL A 690 -35.08 19.06 17.79
C VAL A 690 -34.35 20.40 17.77
N MET A 691 -33.04 20.39 18.02
CA MET A 691 -32.18 21.58 17.95
C MET A 691 -31.09 21.37 16.88
N PRO A 692 -30.77 22.38 16.06
CA PRO A 692 -29.59 22.33 15.20
C PRO A 692 -28.32 22.41 16.06
N GLY A 693 -27.47 21.38 16.00
CA GLY A 693 -26.18 21.35 16.71
C GLY A 693 -25.06 22.08 15.96
N ASN A 694 -23.94 22.31 16.63
CA ASN A 694 -22.75 22.89 16.00
C ASN A 694 -22.10 21.87 15.02
N ARG A 695 -21.71 22.33 13.83
CA ARG A 695 -20.92 21.57 12.82
C ARG A 695 -21.62 20.30 12.27
N GLY A 696 -22.81 20.42 11.69
CA GLY A 696 -23.45 19.31 10.96
C GLY A 696 -24.03 18.21 11.85
N SER A 697 -24.39 18.52 13.09
CA SER A 697 -25.03 17.57 14.01
C SER A 697 -26.49 17.95 14.29
N VAL A 698 -27.35 16.95 14.51
CA VAL A 698 -28.74 17.14 14.92
C VAL A 698 -28.87 16.67 16.37
N GLU A 699 -29.30 17.56 17.26
CA GLU A 699 -29.47 17.25 18.68
C GLU A 699 -30.95 17.02 19.00
N LEU A 700 -31.25 15.86 19.59
CA LEU A 700 -32.57 15.45 20.04
C LEU A 700 -32.58 15.43 21.57
N HIS A 701 -33.48 16.20 22.19
CA HIS A 701 -33.67 16.17 23.63
C HIS A 701 -34.82 15.23 23.96
N LEU A 702 -34.50 14.03 24.44
CA LEU A 702 -35.44 12.93 24.65
C LEU A 702 -35.25 12.32 26.06
N ASN A 703 -36.35 11.89 26.68
CA ASN A 703 -36.32 10.93 27.79
C ASN A 703 -36.89 9.56 27.31
N ARG A 704 -36.82 8.53 28.16
CA ARG A 704 -37.31 7.19 27.79
C ARG A 704 -38.85 7.12 27.68
N GLU A 705 -39.57 8.01 28.36
CA GLU A 705 -41.03 8.07 28.31
C GLU A 705 -41.54 8.69 27.00
N ASP A 706 -40.82 9.65 26.43
CA ASP A 706 -41.08 10.29 25.14
C ASP A 706 -41.04 9.25 23.98
N LEU A 707 -40.38 8.09 24.18
CA LEU A 707 -40.29 6.99 23.20
C LEU A 707 -41.37 5.90 23.34
N ARG A 708 -42.21 5.93 24.40
CA ARG A 708 -43.31 4.96 24.59
C ARG A 708 -44.56 5.46 23.88
N SER A 709 -45.27 4.56 23.19
CA SER A 709 -46.63 4.85 22.70
C SER A 709 -47.56 5.20 23.88
N PRO A 710 -48.56 6.08 23.69
CA PRO A 710 -49.48 6.46 24.76
C PRO A 710 -50.19 5.23 25.35
N ARG A 711 -50.25 5.15 26.70
CA ARG A 711 -50.90 4.06 27.43
C ARG A 711 -52.38 4.36 27.69
N PRO A 712 -53.26 3.34 27.72
CA PRO A 712 -54.60 3.43 28.31
C PRO A 712 -54.54 3.51 29.85
N PRO A 713 -55.60 3.98 30.52
CA PRO A 713 -55.54 4.52 31.89
C PRO A 713 -55.31 3.49 33.02
N ASP A 714 -54.78 4.02 34.12
CA ASP A 714 -54.12 3.36 35.24
C ASP A 714 -55.03 2.48 36.11
N GLY A 715 -54.81 1.17 36.04
CA GLY A 715 -55.39 0.20 36.99
C GLY A 715 -54.59 -1.10 37.18
N GLN A 716 -53.57 -1.36 36.35
CA GLN A 716 -52.84 -2.64 36.34
C GLN A 716 -51.34 -2.52 36.71
N GLU A 717 -50.91 -1.38 37.25
CA GLU A 717 -49.48 -1.09 37.39
C GLU A 717 -48.81 -1.70 38.64
N LYS A 718 -49.60 -2.17 39.62
CA LYS A 718 -49.05 -2.90 40.78
C LYS A 718 -48.67 -4.36 40.49
N VAL A 719 -49.33 -5.01 39.53
CA VAL A 719 -49.04 -6.42 39.18
C VAL A 719 -47.79 -6.53 38.29
N ARG A 720 -47.50 -5.51 37.47
CA ARG A 720 -46.41 -5.53 36.47
C ARG A 720 -45.02 -5.17 37.00
N ARG A 721 -44.92 -4.49 38.16
CA ARG A 721 -43.60 -4.12 38.75
C ARG A 721 -42.91 -5.26 39.46
N GLN A 722 -43.66 -6.25 39.95
CA GLN A 722 -43.10 -7.50 40.45
C GLN A 722 -42.68 -8.42 39.31
N SER A 723 -43.45 -8.50 38.21
CA SER A 723 -43.11 -9.40 37.10
C SER A 723 -41.86 -9.00 36.29
N SER A 724 -41.50 -7.71 36.20
CA SER A 724 -40.43 -7.27 35.27
C SER A 724 -38.99 -7.47 35.78
N LYS A 725 -38.78 -7.66 37.08
CA LYS A 725 -37.45 -8.01 37.64
C LYS A 725 -37.15 -9.50 37.52
N ASP A 726 -38.19 -10.32 37.55
CA ASP A 726 -38.07 -11.77 37.37
C ASP A 726 -38.04 -12.14 35.87
N LEU A 727 -38.74 -11.37 35.01
CA LEU A 727 -38.84 -11.61 33.57
C LEU A 727 -37.50 -11.60 32.81
N ASN A 728 -36.52 -10.74 33.12
CA ASN A 728 -35.28 -10.68 32.30
C ASN A 728 -34.29 -11.82 32.60
N THR A 729 -34.43 -12.48 33.75
CA THR A 729 -33.65 -13.68 34.09
C THR A 729 -34.42 -14.94 33.68
N GLN A 730 -35.76 -14.90 33.76
CA GLN A 730 -36.64 -15.97 33.30
C GLN A 730 -36.79 -16.04 31.78
N LEU A 731 -36.76 -14.94 31.02
CA LEU A 731 -36.93 -14.98 29.55
C LEU A 731 -35.75 -15.62 28.81
N PHE A 732 -34.54 -15.57 29.37
CA PHE A 732 -33.38 -16.26 28.80
C PHE A 732 -33.27 -17.71 29.25
N SER A 733 -33.87 -18.11 30.37
CA SER A 733 -33.96 -19.53 30.76
C SER A 733 -35.20 -20.21 30.15
N GLN A 734 -36.34 -19.51 30.09
CA GLN A 734 -37.61 -20.02 29.55
C GLN A 734 -37.60 -20.11 28.03
N GLY A 735 -36.93 -19.22 27.30
CA GLY A 735 -36.85 -19.31 25.83
C GLY A 735 -36.12 -20.57 25.34
N TRP A 736 -35.26 -21.17 26.17
CA TRP A 736 -34.52 -22.39 25.84
C TRP A 736 -35.17 -23.65 26.42
N GLU A 737 -35.79 -23.56 27.61
CA GLU A 737 -36.68 -24.62 28.11
C GLU A 737 -37.93 -24.80 27.23
N GLU A 738 -38.46 -23.73 26.62
CA GLU A 738 -39.54 -23.80 25.64
C GLU A 738 -39.07 -24.38 24.29
N ALA A 739 -37.85 -24.07 23.84
CA ALA A 739 -37.26 -24.69 22.64
C ALA A 739 -36.97 -26.19 22.82
N SER A 740 -36.68 -26.64 24.04
CA SER A 740 -36.52 -28.06 24.40
C SER A 740 -37.87 -28.81 24.40
N LYS A 741 -38.98 -28.11 24.71
CA LYS A 741 -40.33 -28.70 24.70
C LYS A 741 -40.91 -28.93 23.30
N ASP A 742 -40.41 -28.24 22.28
CA ASP A 742 -40.88 -28.37 20.87
C ASP A 742 -40.34 -29.61 20.12
N GLY A 743 -39.76 -30.59 20.83
CA GLY A 743 -39.50 -31.94 20.30
C GLY A 743 -38.47 -32.02 19.17
N LYS A 744 -37.74 -30.93 18.88
CA LYS A 744 -36.59 -30.93 17.97
C LYS A 744 -35.34 -30.60 18.77
N ASP A 745 -34.49 -31.60 18.90
CA ASP A 745 -33.20 -31.57 19.60
C ASP A 745 -32.16 -30.71 18.83
N ALA A 746 -32.48 -29.43 18.59
CA ALA A 746 -31.69 -28.52 17.77
C ALA A 746 -30.32 -28.27 18.38
N MET A 747 -30.22 -28.27 19.71
CA MET A 747 -28.93 -28.17 20.41
C MET A 747 -28.13 -29.47 20.25
N GLY A 748 -28.76 -30.64 20.35
CA GLY A 748 -28.11 -31.93 20.05
C GLY A 748 -27.58 -32.00 18.63
N ALA A 749 -28.34 -31.54 17.64
CA ALA A 749 -27.91 -31.50 16.24
C ALA A 749 -26.71 -30.55 16.01
N GLU A 750 -26.70 -29.39 16.67
CA GLU A 750 -25.58 -28.43 16.61
C GLU A 750 -24.34 -28.94 17.35
N VAL A 751 -24.51 -29.63 18.47
CA VAL A 751 -23.45 -30.32 19.22
C VAL A 751 -22.83 -31.41 18.35
N GLU A 752 -23.63 -32.25 17.71
CA GLU A 752 -23.16 -33.29 16.78
C GLU A 752 -22.48 -32.70 15.53
N ARG A 753 -23.01 -31.59 15.02
CA ARG A 753 -22.37 -30.82 13.93
C ARG A 753 -21.00 -30.30 14.37
N ALA A 754 -20.89 -29.78 15.60
CA ALA A 754 -19.63 -29.31 16.15
C ALA A 754 -18.62 -30.46 16.32
N LYS A 755 -19.06 -31.64 16.76
CA LYS A 755 -18.19 -32.84 16.85
C LYS A 755 -17.62 -33.24 15.48
N LYS A 756 -18.45 -33.19 14.43
CA LYS A 756 -18.10 -33.65 13.08
C LYS A 756 -17.24 -32.67 12.28
N TYR A 757 -17.53 -31.36 12.36
CA TYR A 757 -16.95 -30.38 11.43
C TYR A 757 -16.01 -29.36 12.08
N CYS A 758 -16.09 -29.12 13.40
CA CYS A 758 -15.29 -28.08 14.03
C CYS A 758 -13.89 -28.58 14.41
N GLN A 759 -12.86 -27.84 14.01
CA GLN A 759 -11.47 -28.11 14.39
C GLN A 759 -11.09 -27.45 15.73
N VAL A 760 -11.67 -26.27 16.00
CA VAL A 760 -11.38 -25.45 17.18
C VAL A 760 -12.68 -25.14 17.90
N ILE A 761 -12.70 -25.35 19.21
CA ILE A 761 -13.86 -25.08 20.07
C ILE A 761 -13.46 -24.03 21.09
N ARG A 762 -14.31 -23.02 21.22
CA ARG A 762 -14.09 -21.88 22.12
C ARG A 762 -15.33 -21.65 22.96
N ALA A 763 -15.15 -21.70 24.28
CA ALA A 763 -16.20 -21.44 25.25
C ALA A 763 -16.23 -19.95 25.60
N ILE A 764 -17.43 -19.39 25.71
CA ILE A 764 -17.64 -18.02 26.20
C ILE A 764 -17.95 -18.10 27.68
N CYS A 765 -17.06 -17.59 28.51
CA CYS A 765 -17.20 -17.59 29.96
C CYS A 765 -17.42 -16.17 30.46
N HIS A 766 -18.28 -16.00 31.47
CA HIS A 766 -18.49 -14.72 32.12
C HIS A 766 -18.19 -14.76 33.62
N THR A 767 -17.76 -13.64 34.18
CA THR A 767 -17.48 -13.50 35.62
C THR A 767 -18.74 -13.12 36.40
N GLN A 768 -18.90 -13.66 37.61
CA GLN A 768 -20.01 -13.35 38.51
C GLN A 768 -19.74 -12.10 39.35
N VAL A 769 -19.65 -10.94 38.70
CA VAL A 769 -19.23 -9.68 39.36
C VAL A 769 -20.19 -9.24 40.46
N GLY A 770 -21.46 -9.65 40.42
CA GLY A 770 -22.45 -9.39 41.47
C GLY A 770 -22.10 -9.98 42.85
N LYS A 771 -21.32 -11.08 42.89
CA LYS A 771 -20.79 -11.64 44.14
C LYS A 771 -19.73 -10.73 44.78
N VAL A 772 -19.11 -9.83 44.02
CA VAL A 772 -18.01 -8.99 44.47
C VAL A 772 -18.48 -7.55 44.75
N ARG A 773 -18.29 -7.07 45.98
CA ARG A 773 -18.72 -5.72 46.42
C ARG A 773 -17.79 -4.58 45.96
N ILE A 774 -17.36 -4.60 44.69
CA ILE A 774 -16.46 -3.60 44.09
C ILE A 774 -17.23 -2.45 43.39
N GLY A 775 -18.56 -2.55 43.26
CA GLY A 775 -19.41 -1.52 42.63
C GLY A 775 -19.46 -1.60 41.10
N GLN A 776 -18.79 -2.59 40.51
CA GLN A 776 -18.87 -2.89 39.09
C GLN A 776 -20.12 -3.74 38.81
N LYS A 777 -20.98 -3.28 37.89
CA LYS A 777 -22.22 -4.00 37.52
C LYS A 777 -22.08 -4.89 36.30
N LYS A 778 -21.09 -4.64 35.45
CA LYS A 778 -20.89 -5.38 34.19
C LYS A 778 -19.99 -6.59 34.41
N ALA A 779 -20.46 -7.76 33.98
CA ALA A 779 -19.65 -8.97 33.90
C ALA A 779 -18.55 -8.82 32.84
N HIS A 780 -17.39 -9.41 33.11
CA HIS A 780 -16.34 -9.59 32.10
C HIS A 780 -16.61 -10.88 31.37
N ILE A 781 -16.65 -10.80 30.04
CA ILE A 781 -16.79 -11.94 29.13
C ILE A 781 -15.41 -12.25 28.56
N LYS A 782 -15.02 -13.52 28.56
CA LYS A 782 -13.80 -14.02 27.94
C LYS A 782 -14.12 -15.21 27.06
N GLU A 783 -13.56 -15.20 25.87
CA GLU A 783 -13.52 -16.34 24.97
C GLU A 783 -12.29 -17.19 25.34
N ILE A 784 -12.53 -18.47 25.66
CA ILE A 784 -11.50 -19.42 26.10
C ILE A 784 -11.49 -20.59 25.12
N GLN A 785 -10.36 -20.80 24.45
CA GLN A 785 -10.18 -21.97 23.60
C GLN A 785 -9.96 -23.23 24.44
N VAL A 786 -10.75 -24.28 24.18
CA VAL A 786 -10.60 -25.58 24.82
C VAL A 786 -9.49 -26.36 24.10
N ASN A 787 -8.45 -26.74 24.85
CA ASN A 787 -7.26 -27.42 24.33
C ASN A 787 -7.14 -28.84 24.89
N GLY A 788 -6.47 -29.73 24.16
CA GLY A 788 -6.33 -31.16 24.50
C GLY A 788 -7.48 -32.04 23.98
N GLY A 789 -7.24 -33.35 23.83
CA GLY A 789 -8.25 -34.33 23.39
C GLY A 789 -8.68 -34.24 21.91
N SER A 790 -9.58 -35.13 21.51
CA SER A 790 -10.25 -35.07 20.21
C SER A 790 -11.28 -33.93 20.17
N THR A 791 -11.78 -33.56 18.99
CA THR A 791 -12.82 -32.52 18.87
C THR A 791 -14.10 -32.91 19.59
N ALA A 792 -14.46 -34.20 19.59
CA ALA A 792 -15.60 -34.72 20.33
C ALA A 792 -15.43 -34.52 21.85
N ASP A 793 -14.27 -34.89 22.39
CA ASP A 793 -13.98 -34.73 23.83
C ASP A 793 -14.03 -33.26 24.27
N LYS A 794 -13.60 -32.34 23.40
CA LYS A 794 -13.67 -30.89 23.65
C LYS A 794 -15.12 -30.39 23.69
N VAL A 795 -15.98 -30.86 22.80
CA VAL A 795 -17.43 -30.54 22.81
C VAL A 795 -18.03 -31.07 24.11
N ASP A 796 -17.80 -32.34 24.43
CA ASP A 796 -18.40 -32.99 25.60
C ASP A 796 -17.94 -32.36 26.91
N PHE A 797 -16.66 -31.96 26.99
CA PHE A 797 -16.14 -31.19 28.11
C PHE A 797 -16.82 -29.82 28.25
N ALA A 798 -16.96 -29.07 27.16
CA ALA A 798 -17.62 -27.76 27.19
C ALA A 798 -19.11 -27.88 27.55
N MET A 799 -19.80 -28.90 27.04
CA MET A 799 -21.19 -29.19 27.37
C MET A 799 -21.37 -29.65 28.81
N GLY A 800 -20.44 -30.45 29.35
CA GLY A 800 -20.46 -30.88 30.74
C GLY A 800 -20.35 -29.72 31.75
N LEU A 801 -19.74 -28.61 31.33
CA LEU A 801 -19.57 -27.37 32.11
C LEU A 801 -20.55 -26.26 31.72
N PHE A 802 -21.47 -26.52 30.79
CA PHE A 802 -22.43 -25.52 30.33
C PHE A 802 -23.37 -25.12 31.48
N GLU A 803 -23.54 -23.80 31.69
CA GLU A 803 -24.31 -23.20 32.79
C GLU A 803 -23.87 -23.59 34.22
N LYS A 804 -22.75 -24.29 34.39
CA LYS A 804 -22.20 -24.64 35.70
C LYS A 804 -21.16 -23.61 36.16
N GLU A 805 -21.10 -23.39 37.47
CA GLU A 805 -20.04 -22.60 38.08
C GLU A 805 -18.73 -23.40 38.10
N VAL A 806 -17.66 -22.81 37.58
CA VAL A 806 -16.30 -23.37 37.69
C VAL A 806 -15.69 -22.90 39.01
N LYS A 807 -15.42 -23.83 39.92
CA LYS A 807 -14.84 -23.51 41.23
C LYS A 807 -13.33 -23.31 41.13
N VAL A 808 -12.76 -22.69 42.16
CA VAL A 808 -11.31 -22.43 42.22
C VAL A 808 -10.52 -23.74 42.36
N GLU A 809 -11.05 -24.70 43.10
CA GLU A 809 -10.44 -26.02 43.33
C GLU A 809 -10.29 -26.84 42.05
N ASP A 810 -11.17 -26.65 41.07
CA ASP A 810 -11.12 -27.36 39.77
C ASP A 810 -9.96 -26.87 38.89
N VAL A 811 -9.50 -25.63 39.11
CA VAL A 811 -8.52 -24.96 38.24
C VAL A 811 -7.12 -25.00 38.84
N PHE A 812 -7.01 -24.75 40.14
CA PHE A 812 -5.73 -24.58 40.83
C PHE A 812 -5.56 -25.58 41.97
N THR A 813 -4.37 -26.16 42.06
CA THR A 813 -4.01 -27.07 43.15
C THR A 813 -3.13 -26.38 44.19
N GLN A 814 -3.15 -26.86 45.44
CA GLN A 814 -2.23 -26.40 46.48
C GLN A 814 -0.76 -26.64 46.04
N ASP A 815 0.14 -25.74 46.45
CA ASP A 815 1.56 -25.74 46.08
C ASP A 815 1.88 -25.50 44.59
N GLU A 816 0.88 -25.25 43.74
CA GLU A 816 1.06 -24.92 42.33
C GLU A 816 1.68 -23.51 42.16
N MET A 817 2.48 -23.36 41.09
CA MET A 817 3.07 -22.09 40.70
C MET A 817 2.23 -21.43 39.60
N ILE A 818 1.78 -20.20 39.86
CA ILE A 818 0.92 -19.44 38.98
C ILE A 818 1.55 -18.13 38.55
N ASP A 819 1.08 -17.59 37.43
CA ASP A 819 1.37 -16.22 37.01
C ASP A 819 0.19 -15.31 37.35
N ILE A 820 0.49 -14.13 37.87
CA ILE A 820 -0.51 -13.09 38.17
C ILE A 820 -0.36 -11.98 37.14
N ILE A 821 -1.43 -11.69 36.41
CA ILE A 821 -1.53 -10.60 35.47
C ILE A 821 -2.39 -9.50 36.08
N GLY A 822 -1.78 -8.35 36.29
CA GLY A 822 -2.44 -7.20 36.89
C GLY A 822 -2.14 -5.93 36.13
N THR A 823 -2.93 -4.90 36.43
CA THR A 823 -2.66 -3.55 35.94
C THR A 823 -2.11 -2.74 37.11
N THR A 824 -0.91 -2.18 36.99
CA THR A 824 -0.36 -1.29 38.01
C THR A 824 -0.58 0.18 37.64
N LYS A 825 -0.71 1.04 38.65
CA LYS A 825 -0.74 2.50 38.43
C LYS A 825 0.65 2.91 37.95
N GLY A 826 0.78 3.09 36.64
CA GLY A 826 2.03 3.44 36.00
C GLY A 826 2.20 4.94 35.91
N LYS A 827 3.46 5.38 35.92
CA LYS A 827 3.79 6.58 35.18
C LYS A 827 3.75 6.20 33.67
N GLY A 828 2.69 6.52 32.93
CA GLY A 828 2.56 6.15 31.51
C GLY A 828 3.39 7.01 30.57
N PHE A 829 3.38 6.74 29.27
CA PHE A 829 4.24 7.44 28.30
C PHE A 829 3.73 8.83 27.87
N ASN A 830 2.57 9.26 28.37
CA ASN A 830 1.91 10.53 28.00
C ASN A 830 2.58 11.80 28.59
N GLY A 831 3.86 11.71 28.97
CA GLY A 831 4.68 12.83 29.47
C GLY A 831 4.31 13.35 30.86
N VAL A 832 5.25 14.03 31.51
CA VAL A 832 5.18 14.46 32.93
C VAL A 832 4.03 15.44 33.22
N VAL A 833 3.54 16.14 32.19
CA VAL A 833 2.57 17.24 32.30
C VAL A 833 1.12 16.76 32.33
N THR A 834 0.81 15.57 31.79
CA THR A 834 -0.59 15.12 31.74
C THR A 834 -1.02 14.51 33.08
N ARG A 835 -2.05 15.08 33.72
CA ARG A 835 -2.63 14.63 35.01
C ARG A 835 -4.11 14.26 34.86
N TRP A 836 -4.64 13.40 35.74
CA TRP A 836 -6.07 13.06 35.77
C TRP A 836 -6.88 14.25 36.30
N GLY A 837 -7.98 14.60 35.65
CA GLY A 837 -8.87 15.70 36.09
C GLY A 837 -8.38 17.11 35.78
N VAL A 838 -7.25 17.28 35.10
CA VAL A 838 -6.71 18.60 34.70
C VAL A 838 -6.76 18.74 33.18
N THR A 839 -7.60 19.64 32.69
CA THR A 839 -7.64 20.04 31.28
C THR A 839 -6.41 20.89 30.94
N ARG A 840 -5.72 20.55 29.85
CA ARG A 840 -4.64 21.40 29.32
C ARG A 840 -5.28 22.65 28.73
N LEU A 841 -5.15 23.78 29.41
CA LEU A 841 -5.50 25.08 28.86
C LEU A 841 -4.56 25.40 27.68
N THR A 842 -5.11 25.80 26.54
CA THR A 842 -4.38 26.13 25.31
C THR A 842 -3.51 27.39 25.44
N ARG A 843 -3.61 28.14 26.53
CA ARG A 843 -2.87 29.39 26.73
C ARG A 843 -1.82 29.27 27.83
N LYS A 844 -0.58 29.01 27.40
CA LYS A 844 0.68 29.56 27.96
C LYS A 844 1.87 29.13 27.08
N THR A 845 2.10 29.92 26.02
CA THR A 845 3.38 30.44 25.45
C THR A 845 3.29 30.56 23.92
N HIS A 846 3.65 31.73 23.37
CA HIS A 846 3.73 32.07 21.93
C HIS A 846 4.79 31.27 21.13
N ARG A 847 5.31 30.16 21.68
CA ARG A 847 6.43 29.37 21.13
C ARG A 847 6.09 27.90 20.89
N GLY A 848 4.80 27.56 20.77
CA GLY A 848 4.34 26.20 20.50
C GLY A 848 4.30 25.27 21.72
N LEU A 849 3.96 24.00 21.47
CA LEU A 849 3.91 22.94 22.49
C LEU A 849 5.33 22.61 23.00
N ARG A 850 5.50 22.43 24.31
CA ARG A 850 6.77 21.93 24.87
C ARG A 850 7.09 20.55 24.30
N LYS A 851 8.25 20.41 23.65
CA LYS A 851 8.78 19.12 23.15
C LYS A 851 9.01 18.14 24.31
N VAL A 852 8.99 16.85 24.00
CA VAL A 852 9.33 15.79 24.95
C VAL A 852 10.73 16.08 25.51
N ALA A 853 10.85 16.19 26.84
CA ALA A 853 12.06 16.42 27.64
C ALA A 853 12.44 17.86 28.10
N CYS A 854 11.63 18.90 27.90
CA CYS A 854 11.92 20.22 28.48
C CYS A 854 11.49 20.34 29.97
N ILE A 855 12.45 20.61 30.88
CA ILE A 855 12.19 20.99 32.29
C ILE A 855 12.15 22.51 32.38
N GLY A 856 11.02 23.13 32.03
CA GLY A 856 10.89 24.59 32.16
C GLY A 856 11.93 25.36 31.35
N SER A 857 12.51 26.40 31.93
CA SER A 857 13.52 27.30 31.34
C SER A 857 14.96 26.75 31.34
N TRP A 858 15.17 25.51 31.78
CA TRP A 858 16.49 24.91 31.89
C TRP A 858 16.68 23.72 30.95
N HIS A 859 17.81 23.68 30.23
CA HIS A 859 18.17 22.64 29.26
C HIS A 859 19.40 21.87 29.75
N PRO A 860 19.28 20.58 30.13
CA PRO A 860 20.44 19.75 30.40
C PRO A 860 21.12 19.31 29.08
N ALA A 861 22.45 19.22 29.10
CA ALA A 861 23.30 19.03 27.92
C ALA A 861 23.14 17.68 27.18
N ARG A 862 22.39 16.70 27.73
CA ARG A 862 22.14 15.42 27.07
C ARG A 862 20.85 14.79 27.57
N VAL A 863 19.91 14.49 26.68
CA VAL A 863 18.75 13.62 26.94
C VAL A 863 18.78 12.49 25.92
N ALA A 864 18.88 11.25 26.37
CA ALA A 864 18.84 10.09 25.49
C ALA A 864 17.45 9.96 24.83
N PHE A 865 17.40 9.90 23.51
CA PHE A 865 16.19 9.83 22.68
C PHE A 865 15.37 8.54 22.88
N GLN A 866 15.94 7.51 23.49
CA GLN A 866 15.31 6.19 23.63
C GLN A 866 14.46 6.00 24.89
N VAL A 867 14.47 6.92 25.87
CA VAL A 867 13.71 6.72 27.13
C VAL A 867 12.73 7.88 27.37
N PRO A 868 11.45 7.78 26.94
CA PRO A 868 10.44 8.74 27.36
C PRO A 868 10.32 8.76 28.90
N ARG A 869 10.46 9.94 29.51
CA ARG A 869 10.21 10.11 30.96
C ARG A 869 8.78 9.72 31.27
N SER A 870 8.63 8.68 32.08
CA SER A 870 7.35 8.19 32.55
C SER A 870 6.51 9.34 33.16
N GLY A 871 5.38 9.65 32.52
CA GLY A 871 4.40 10.68 32.85
C GLY A 871 3.33 10.21 33.82
N GLN A 872 2.57 11.10 34.48
CA GLN A 872 1.64 10.68 35.55
C GLN A 872 0.37 9.94 35.06
N ARG A 873 0.12 9.89 33.74
CA ARG A 873 -1.02 9.20 33.14
C ARG A 873 -0.58 7.96 32.37
N GLY A 874 -0.95 6.81 32.90
CA GLY A 874 -1.03 5.54 32.19
C GLY A 874 -1.14 4.37 33.14
N TYR A 875 -1.45 3.21 32.57
CA TYR A 875 -1.54 1.94 33.27
C TYR A 875 -0.55 0.99 32.63
N HIS A 876 0.20 0.24 33.45
CA HIS A 876 1.10 -0.79 32.95
C HIS A 876 0.48 -2.14 33.21
N HIS A 877 0.26 -2.91 32.15
CA HIS A 877 0.01 -4.35 32.26
C HIS A 877 1.31 -5.01 32.70
N ARG A 878 1.27 -5.73 33.82
CA ARG A 878 2.42 -6.44 34.38
C ARG A 878 2.03 -7.88 34.68
N THR A 879 3.01 -8.76 34.53
CA THR A 879 2.88 -10.18 34.85
C THR A 879 3.92 -10.51 35.90
N GLU A 880 3.49 -10.95 37.09
CA GLU A 880 4.35 -11.53 38.11
C GLU A 880 4.32 -13.03 37.89
N ILE A 881 5.46 -13.57 37.46
CA ILE A 881 5.63 -14.99 37.22
C ILE A 881 5.97 -15.72 38.52
N ASN A 882 5.68 -17.02 38.55
CA ASN A 882 6.18 -17.95 39.58
C ASN A 882 5.72 -17.60 41.01
N LYS A 883 4.43 -17.31 41.19
CA LYS A 883 3.81 -17.13 42.51
C LYS A 883 3.26 -18.45 43.02
N LYS A 884 3.67 -18.85 44.22
CA LYS A 884 3.22 -20.10 44.82
C LYS A 884 1.89 -19.95 45.54
N ILE A 885 1.00 -20.91 45.35
CA ILE A 885 -0.23 -21.07 46.13
C ILE A 885 0.11 -21.80 47.43
N TYR A 886 -0.14 -21.17 48.58
CA TYR A 886 0.05 -21.80 49.89
C TYR A 886 -1.18 -22.57 50.34
N ARG A 887 -2.38 -22.07 50.04
CA ARG A 887 -3.65 -22.73 50.39
C ARG A 887 -4.75 -22.28 49.46
N VAL A 888 -5.63 -23.21 49.11
CA VAL A 888 -6.92 -22.96 48.48
C VAL A 888 -7.98 -23.22 49.55
N GLY A 889 -8.79 -22.23 49.86
CA GLY A 889 -9.83 -22.31 50.89
C GLY A 889 -11.23 -22.20 50.30
N LYS A 890 -12.16 -22.97 50.85
CA LYS A 890 -13.56 -23.02 50.42
C LYS A 890 -14.36 -21.83 50.99
N SER A 891 -15.50 -21.56 50.35
CA SER A 891 -16.50 -20.61 50.84
C SER A 891 -16.86 -20.85 52.31
N LEU A 892 -17.15 -19.77 53.02
CA LEU A 892 -17.59 -19.81 54.42
C LEU A 892 -18.89 -20.62 54.62
N LYS A 893 -19.69 -20.80 53.55
CA LYS A 893 -20.90 -21.62 53.58
C LYS A 893 -20.59 -23.12 53.60
N ASP A 894 -19.52 -23.52 52.92
CA ASP A 894 -19.13 -24.92 52.76
C ASP A 894 -18.21 -25.36 53.92
N ASP A 895 -17.36 -24.45 54.39
CA ASP A 895 -16.45 -24.70 55.51
C ASP A 895 -16.31 -23.43 56.39
N ALA A 896 -16.84 -23.50 57.60
CA ALA A 896 -16.74 -22.43 58.59
C ALA A 896 -15.31 -22.26 59.14
N ASN A 897 -14.50 -23.31 59.11
CA ASN A 897 -13.14 -23.38 59.67
C ASN A 897 -12.06 -23.37 58.58
N ASN A 898 -12.34 -22.66 57.48
CA ASN A 898 -11.52 -22.67 56.27
C ASN A 898 -10.06 -22.20 56.44
N ALA A 899 -9.71 -21.51 57.53
CA ALA A 899 -8.36 -21.01 57.80
C ALA A 899 -7.63 -21.73 58.96
N CYS A 900 -8.24 -22.76 59.56
CA CYS A 900 -7.60 -23.54 60.62
C CYS A 900 -6.54 -24.50 60.05
N THR A 901 -5.41 -24.69 60.74
CA THR A 901 -4.36 -25.68 60.42
C THR A 901 -4.33 -26.77 61.48
N GLU A 902 -3.74 -27.93 61.21
CA GLU A 902 -3.68 -29.06 62.17
C GLU A 902 -3.07 -28.69 63.54
N ASN A 903 -2.16 -27.70 63.57
CA ASN A 903 -1.53 -27.22 64.81
C ASN A 903 -2.26 -26.05 65.47
N ASP A 904 -3.37 -25.58 64.88
CA ASP A 904 -4.11 -24.44 65.40
C ASP A 904 -5.13 -24.91 66.43
N LEU A 905 -5.11 -24.30 67.61
CA LEU A 905 -6.06 -24.59 68.68
C LEU A 905 -7.38 -23.81 68.49
N THR A 906 -7.40 -22.82 67.59
CA THR A 906 -8.52 -21.88 67.43
C THR A 906 -9.29 -22.14 66.15
N GLU A 907 -10.60 -22.32 66.28
CA GLU A 907 -11.52 -22.34 65.15
C GLU A 907 -11.67 -20.93 64.58
N LYS A 908 -11.25 -20.74 63.33
CA LYS A 908 -11.27 -19.43 62.67
C LYS A 908 -11.44 -19.52 61.16
N ALA A 909 -12.16 -18.53 60.65
CA ALA A 909 -12.26 -18.25 59.23
C ALA A 909 -11.15 -17.29 58.79
N ILE A 910 -10.85 -17.26 57.48
CA ILE A 910 -9.80 -16.38 56.91
C ILE A 910 -10.08 -14.88 57.12
N THR A 911 -11.33 -14.50 57.34
CA THR A 911 -11.74 -13.12 57.51
C THR A 911 -11.35 -12.58 58.89
N PRO A 912 -10.54 -11.52 58.99
CA PRO A 912 -10.25 -10.87 60.26
C PRO A 912 -11.54 -10.28 60.86
N MET A 913 -11.59 -10.15 62.19
CA MET A 913 -12.70 -9.51 62.90
C MET A 913 -12.95 -8.10 62.36
N GLY A 914 -14.15 -7.84 61.81
CA GLY A 914 -14.50 -6.56 61.17
C GLY A 914 -14.10 -6.43 59.68
N GLY A 915 -13.56 -7.49 59.09
CA GLY A 915 -13.26 -7.59 57.66
C GLY A 915 -11.95 -6.92 57.22
N PHE A 916 -11.56 -7.17 55.97
CA PHE A 916 -10.37 -6.56 55.37
C PHE A 916 -10.63 -5.09 55.05
N SER A 917 -9.69 -4.21 55.42
CA SER A 917 -9.79 -2.79 55.11
C SER A 917 -9.99 -2.56 53.61
N HIS A 918 -11.01 -1.77 53.27
CA HIS A 918 -11.47 -1.48 51.89
C HIS A 918 -12.04 -2.65 51.08
N TYR A 919 -11.87 -3.92 51.46
CA TYR A 919 -12.34 -5.08 50.71
C TYR A 919 -13.55 -5.78 51.36
N GLY A 920 -13.71 -5.65 52.68
CA GLY A 920 -14.80 -6.26 53.44
C GLY A 920 -14.54 -7.73 53.78
N GLU A 921 -15.61 -8.49 53.95
CA GLU A 921 -15.59 -9.92 54.24
C GLU A 921 -15.39 -10.76 52.97
N VAL A 922 -14.62 -11.84 53.10
CA VAL A 922 -14.46 -12.88 52.07
C VAL A 922 -15.53 -13.94 52.31
N ARG A 923 -16.44 -14.12 51.35
CA ARG A 923 -17.60 -15.04 51.47
C ARG A 923 -17.53 -16.23 50.53
N GLU A 924 -16.81 -16.09 49.42
CA GLU A 924 -16.63 -17.12 48.39
C GLU A 924 -15.26 -17.79 48.56
N ASP A 925 -14.92 -18.72 47.66
CA ASP A 925 -13.61 -19.39 47.63
C ASP A 925 -12.44 -18.40 47.55
N TRP A 926 -11.32 -18.75 48.17
CA TRP A 926 -10.15 -17.89 48.27
C TRP A 926 -8.84 -18.64 48.07
N ILE A 927 -7.81 -17.91 47.66
CA ILE A 927 -6.46 -18.43 47.46
C ILE A 927 -5.48 -17.57 48.26
N MET A 928 -4.59 -18.22 49.01
CA MET A 928 -3.46 -17.57 49.67
C MET A 928 -2.21 -17.72 48.80
N LEU A 929 -1.66 -16.58 48.38
CA LEU A 929 -0.51 -16.50 47.49
C LEU A 929 0.73 -16.01 48.23
N LYS A 930 1.90 -16.52 47.81
CA LYS A 930 3.18 -16.09 48.35
C LYS A 930 3.51 -14.64 48.00
N GLY A 931 3.66 -13.82 49.04
CA GLY A 931 4.15 -12.45 48.94
C GLY A 931 3.05 -11.46 48.56
N THR A 932 3.43 -10.36 47.90
CA THR A 932 2.50 -9.30 47.50
C THR A 932 1.82 -9.62 46.16
N VAL A 933 0.64 -9.03 45.95
CA VAL A 933 -0.09 -9.06 44.68
C VAL A 933 -0.09 -7.66 44.09
N MET A 934 0.25 -7.54 42.80
CA MET A 934 0.29 -6.26 42.11
C MET A 934 -1.12 -5.68 41.85
N GLY A 935 -1.20 -4.35 41.83
CA GLY A 935 -2.35 -3.63 41.30
C GLY A 935 -2.92 -2.59 42.26
N PRO A 936 -3.76 -1.65 41.75
CA PRO A 936 -4.48 -0.71 42.59
C PRO A 936 -5.58 -1.44 43.36
N ARG A 937 -6.00 -0.83 44.47
CA ARG A 937 -7.10 -1.34 45.30
C ARG A 937 -8.39 -1.52 44.48
N LYS A 938 -9.17 -2.55 44.80
CA LYS A 938 -10.49 -2.85 44.17
C LYS A 938 -10.45 -3.01 42.65
N ARG A 939 -9.42 -3.68 42.13
CA ARG A 939 -9.33 -4.02 40.70
C ARG A 939 -9.14 -5.52 40.54
N LEU A 940 -9.78 -6.05 39.51
CA LEU A 940 -9.67 -7.47 39.16
C LEU A 940 -8.28 -7.78 38.62
N ILE A 941 -7.75 -8.92 39.06
CA ILE A 941 -6.51 -9.53 38.59
C ILE A 941 -6.87 -10.79 37.80
N THR A 942 -6.06 -11.14 36.81
CA THR A 942 -6.19 -12.41 36.10
C THR A 942 -5.06 -13.32 36.57
N MET A 943 -5.41 -14.52 37.04
CA MET A 943 -4.45 -15.57 37.38
C MET A 943 -4.46 -16.61 36.27
N ARG A 944 -3.30 -17.20 35.99
CA ARG A 944 -3.16 -18.34 35.07
C ARG A 944 -2.08 -19.28 35.59
N LYS A 945 -2.10 -20.53 35.14
CA LYS A 945 -0.99 -21.45 35.37
C LYS A 945 0.29 -20.90 34.76
N SER A 946 1.43 -21.15 35.40
CA SER A 946 2.70 -20.66 34.87
C SER A 946 2.97 -21.25 33.50
N LEU A 947 3.37 -20.40 32.54
CA LEU A 947 3.77 -20.87 31.21
C LEU A 947 5.13 -21.57 31.23
N LEU A 948 5.95 -21.29 32.25
CA LEU A 948 7.29 -21.84 32.36
C LEU A 948 7.25 -23.13 33.18
N PRO A 949 7.89 -24.22 32.69
CA PRO A 949 8.04 -25.43 33.47
C PRO A 949 8.89 -25.15 34.71
N GLN A 950 8.40 -25.58 35.86
CA GLN A 950 9.06 -25.33 37.15
C GLN A 950 10.06 -26.45 37.45
N VAL A 951 11.34 -26.17 37.25
CA VAL A 951 12.42 -27.15 37.47
C VAL A 951 13.13 -26.98 38.80
N THR A 952 12.95 -25.84 39.47
CA THR A 952 13.71 -25.52 40.69
C THR A 952 13.13 -26.26 41.90
N ARG A 953 14.01 -26.80 42.76
CA ARG A 953 13.62 -27.49 44.01
C ARG A 953 12.70 -26.64 44.88
N LYS A 954 12.96 -25.33 44.98
CA LYS A 954 12.15 -24.36 45.73
C LYS A 954 10.74 -24.18 45.16
N ALA A 955 10.56 -24.34 43.84
CA ALA A 955 9.24 -24.26 43.22
C ALA A 955 8.42 -25.53 43.46
N LEU A 956 9.06 -26.70 43.48
CA LEU A 956 8.41 -28.01 43.65
C LEU A 956 8.18 -28.44 45.11
N GLU A 957 8.83 -27.79 46.06
CA GLU A 957 8.72 -28.11 47.50
C GLU A 957 7.30 -27.95 48.03
N LYS A 958 6.70 -28.99 48.62
CA LYS A 958 5.37 -28.87 49.25
C LYS A 958 5.44 -28.05 50.54
N VAL A 959 4.61 -27.03 50.70
CA VAL A 959 4.63 -26.12 51.86
C VAL A 959 3.47 -26.44 52.78
N THR A 960 3.77 -27.03 53.94
CA THR A 960 2.79 -27.22 55.01
C THR A 960 2.72 -25.99 55.91
N LEU A 961 1.56 -25.35 55.94
CA LEU A 961 1.32 -24.18 56.80
C LEU A 961 1.13 -24.64 58.25
N LYS A 962 1.97 -24.14 59.16
CA LYS A 962 1.85 -24.44 60.59
C LYS A 962 0.80 -23.61 61.32
N PHE A 963 0.56 -22.39 60.87
CA PHE A 963 -0.34 -21.44 61.52
C PHE A 963 -0.75 -20.35 60.53
N ILE A 964 -2.01 -19.92 60.60
CA ILE A 964 -2.52 -18.78 59.83
C ILE A 964 -2.97 -17.69 60.81
N ASP A 965 -2.27 -16.56 60.82
CA ASP A 965 -2.67 -15.42 61.65
C ASP A 965 -3.78 -14.63 60.96
N THR A 966 -4.97 -14.64 61.55
CA THR A 966 -6.13 -13.86 61.09
C THR A 966 -6.23 -12.51 61.81
N SER A 967 -5.31 -12.22 62.75
CA SER A 967 -5.17 -10.87 63.29
C SER A 967 -4.50 -9.98 62.24
N SER A 968 -5.03 -8.77 62.03
CA SER A 968 -4.57 -7.89 60.95
C SER A 968 -4.11 -6.55 61.47
N LYS A 969 -2.85 -6.19 61.20
CA LYS A 969 -2.35 -4.81 61.38
C LYS A 969 -2.93 -3.82 60.35
N PHE A 970 -3.40 -4.32 59.20
CA PHE A 970 -3.93 -3.53 58.09
C PHE A 970 -5.46 -3.58 57.98
N GLY A 971 -6.13 -4.41 58.78
CA GLY A 971 -7.59 -4.60 58.82
C GLY A 971 -8.21 -4.03 60.09
N HIS A 972 -9.48 -4.34 60.33
CA HIS A 972 -10.21 -3.88 61.52
C HIS A 972 -10.04 -4.81 62.74
N GLY A 973 -9.35 -5.96 62.58
CA GLY A 973 -9.28 -7.01 63.59
C GLY A 973 -7.93 -7.11 64.28
N ARG A 974 -7.88 -6.80 65.59
CA ARG A 974 -6.70 -6.98 66.46
C ARG A 974 -6.63 -8.37 67.12
N PHE A 975 -7.74 -9.11 67.14
CA PHE A 975 -7.91 -10.40 67.82
C PHE A 975 -8.37 -11.46 66.82
N GLN A 976 -8.05 -12.73 67.07
CA GLN A 976 -8.45 -13.84 66.18
C GLN A 976 -9.89 -14.27 66.48
N THR A 977 -10.29 -14.25 67.75
CA THR A 977 -11.64 -14.62 68.18
C THR A 977 -12.36 -13.48 68.91
N SER A 978 -13.70 -13.54 68.95
CA SER A 978 -14.52 -12.67 69.81
C SER A 978 -14.15 -12.81 71.28
N ASP A 979 -13.77 -14.02 71.69
CA ASP A 979 -13.49 -14.35 73.09
C ASP A 979 -12.15 -13.79 73.55
N GLU A 980 -11.12 -13.83 72.69
CA GLU A 980 -9.86 -13.11 72.91
C GLU A 980 -10.08 -11.60 73.02
N LYS A 981 -10.91 -11.04 72.13
CA LYS A 981 -11.28 -9.62 72.16
C LYS A 981 -11.99 -9.28 73.48
N ALA A 982 -12.95 -10.10 73.90
CA ALA A 982 -13.70 -9.90 75.13
C ALA A 982 -12.79 -10.01 76.38
N LYS A 983 -11.86 -10.97 76.39
CA LYS A 983 -10.84 -11.13 77.46
C LYS A 983 -9.91 -9.93 77.54
N PHE A 984 -9.42 -9.43 76.40
CA PHE A 984 -8.50 -8.28 76.36
C PHE A 984 -9.17 -6.98 76.82
N TYR A 985 -10.43 -6.74 76.44
CA TYR A 985 -11.19 -5.55 76.84
C TYR A 985 -11.95 -5.71 78.17
N GLY A 986 -11.65 -6.75 78.96
CA GLY A 986 -12.46 -7.30 80.06
C GLY A 986 -12.95 -6.34 81.18
N THR A 987 -12.48 -5.09 81.25
CA THR A 987 -13.01 -4.06 82.18
C THR A 987 -14.11 -3.18 81.56
N ALA A 988 -14.07 -2.88 80.26
CA ALA A 988 -15.09 -2.07 79.59
C ALA A 988 -16.36 -2.88 79.28
N ALA A 989 -16.22 -4.18 79.00
CA ALA A 989 -17.34 -5.09 78.73
C ALA A 989 -18.19 -5.39 79.98
N LYS A 990 -17.60 -5.32 81.19
CA LYS A 990 -18.36 -5.38 82.45
C LYS A 990 -19.32 -4.20 82.57
N LYS A 991 -18.84 -2.99 82.26
CA LYS A 991 -19.63 -1.74 82.29
C LYS A 991 -20.83 -1.77 81.33
N ALA A 992 -20.60 -2.19 80.08
CA ALA A 992 -21.66 -2.32 79.08
C ALA A 992 -22.70 -3.42 79.41
N LYS A 993 -22.30 -4.48 80.13
CA LYS A 993 -23.24 -5.49 80.63
C LYS A 993 -24.06 -5.02 81.84
N THR A 994 -23.54 -4.08 82.63
CA THR A 994 -24.31 -3.46 83.72
C THR A 994 -25.35 -2.50 83.16
N GLU A 995 -24.97 -1.66 82.18
CA GLU A 995 -25.87 -0.72 81.49
C GLU A 995 -27.01 -1.46 80.75
N ALA A 996 -26.71 -2.56 80.05
CA ALA A 996 -27.75 -3.36 79.37
C ALA A 996 -28.68 -4.16 80.31
N LYS A 997 -28.34 -4.25 81.62
CA LYS A 997 -29.20 -4.86 82.66
C LYS A 997 -30.03 -3.82 83.42
N GLU A 998 -29.73 -2.54 83.29
CA GLU A 998 -30.53 -1.44 83.83
C GLU A 998 -31.61 -0.97 82.83
N ASP A 999 -31.44 -1.28 81.54
CA ASP A 999 -32.40 -0.96 80.46
C ASP A 999 -33.40 -2.09 80.13
N ALA A 1000 -33.39 -3.20 80.88
CA ALA A 1000 -34.34 -4.31 80.78
C ALA A 1000 -34.99 -4.58 82.14
#